data_AF-A0A223KNL9-F1
#
_entry.id   AF-A0A223KNL9-F1
#
_cell.length_a   1.000
_cell.length_b   1.000
_cell.length_c   1.000
_cell.angle_alpha   90.00
_cell.angle_beta   90.00
_cell.angle_gamma   90.00
#
_symmetry.space_group_name_H-M   'P 1'
#
loop_
_entity.id
_entity.type
_entity.pdbx_description
1 polymer ?
#
loop_
_entity_poly.entity_id
_entity_poly.type
_entity_poly.pdbx_seq_one_letter_code
_entity_poly.pdbx_strand_id
1 'polypeptide(L)'
;MAIPNNITEEDILKAIEEIDRLGVESVKQSTKYELLYKENRYPPKEVLRFANEIRNGYELIHFGGGYESNNFLSKRGFTIVYKGTDQQVTKHGAKISNLEQLVGNSSVFTNHNDAVWAFNFIHDMLTRLDVSAPGDERLSVTYRKNRKAIHVNFCSWLVLGFYYDREIGTTVNLTLTQTDEITNLNPDHTFSRKGMDRKVSSYVFPINDVKSLSSTIKENYLETLSYIRVLFKNHVRSSYRVYNNEQLEAAIFNHDDREEILNNGINLLNVEGEEKVRYYWLTANPSIWDVSRIKNGETVFYTAYNEKGNKRRVFNAFESAQPKDKILFYESTPRKEIVALGEVVEGLHVETEEGFPEPVEGVSFRYIRDVKAITWSQIINVEELKDASPVKNGAQGSLFELTENEFEAILALEETELMEEEEELPHVDFSLPIEIKGLHFEDKQLIIKQVQTALRNGKNIILTGPPGTGKSKLAKEICRSFGVDFQMTTATSDWSTYETIGGYRPEVDGTLSFKSGLFLSCFKNKVTHQQKNKWLIIDEMNRADIDKAFGSLFSALTGDDIVLPFNTDNGTPIVIRSEREEETFIKNDNEYIIPNDWRLIGTMNTFDKASLYEMSYAFMRRFAFIPVGVPKNITNELVSSYLTYWHIETYRFLDSLVQTWKLINEIRQIGPAIVEDLAKFTQEDGDFTSAIILYVMPQFEGLMDHEIIDFINKVGEIKEVDRQQLITFAFDFFQIKE
;
A
#
# COMPACT_ATOMS: atom_id res chain seq x y z
N MET A 1 -45.08 -1.52 36.04
CA MET A 1 -44.61 -1.75 37.41
C MET A 1 -43.54 -2.81 37.38
N ALA A 2 -42.38 -2.53 37.97
CA ALA A 2 -41.36 -3.56 38.16
C ALA A 2 -41.85 -4.58 39.20
N ILE A 3 -41.31 -5.80 39.15
CA ILE A 3 -41.61 -6.84 40.14
C ILE A 3 -41.19 -6.34 41.53
N PRO A 4 -42.10 -6.31 42.54
CA PRO A 4 -41.73 -5.86 43.88
C PRO A 4 -40.64 -6.71 44.53
N ASN A 5 -39.56 -6.06 44.98
CA ASN A 5 -38.42 -6.74 45.59
C ASN A 5 -38.76 -7.46 46.91
N ASN A 6 -39.92 -7.17 47.52
CA ASN A 6 -40.38 -7.76 48.78
C ASN A 6 -41.01 -9.15 48.64
N ILE A 7 -41.16 -9.67 47.41
CA ILE A 7 -41.58 -11.05 47.14
C ILE A 7 -40.43 -11.99 47.50
N THR A 8 -40.71 -12.97 48.36
CA THR A 8 -39.75 -13.95 48.90
C THR A 8 -39.85 -15.31 48.20
N GLU A 9 -38.91 -16.19 48.47
CA GLU A 9 -38.96 -17.60 48.01
C GLU A 9 -40.21 -18.32 48.53
N GLU A 10 -40.61 -18.07 49.78
CA GLU A 10 -41.81 -18.65 50.38
C GLU A 10 -43.10 -18.22 49.64
N ASP A 11 -43.16 -16.97 49.21
CA ASP A 11 -44.31 -16.45 48.44
C ASP A 11 -44.39 -17.12 47.05
N ILE A 12 -43.24 -17.39 46.43
CA ILE A 12 -43.16 -18.10 45.13
C ILE A 12 -43.61 -19.56 45.28
N LEU A 13 -43.22 -20.23 46.38
CA LEU A 13 -43.66 -21.60 46.65
C LEU A 13 -45.17 -21.69 46.86
N LYS A 14 -45.76 -20.76 47.64
CA LYS A 14 -47.22 -20.68 47.82
C LYS A 14 -47.96 -20.39 46.51
N ALA A 15 -47.36 -19.59 45.63
CA ALA A 15 -47.92 -19.33 44.31
C ALA A 15 -47.94 -20.59 43.43
N ILE A 16 -46.89 -21.43 43.50
CA ILE A 16 -46.84 -22.71 42.80
C ILE A 16 -47.93 -23.65 43.34
N GLU A 17 -48.11 -23.75 44.66
CA GLU A 17 -49.18 -24.56 45.29
C GLU A 17 -50.59 -24.12 44.87
N GLU A 18 -50.83 -22.81 44.74
CA GLU A 18 -52.13 -22.30 44.29
C GLU A 18 -52.36 -22.59 42.79
N ILE A 19 -51.33 -22.50 41.96
CA ILE A 19 -51.40 -22.89 40.54
C ILE A 19 -51.67 -24.40 40.42
N ASP A 20 -51.06 -25.24 41.27
CA ASP A 20 -51.34 -26.68 41.31
C ASP A 20 -52.79 -26.98 41.68
N ARG A 21 -53.37 -26.24 42.63
CA ARG A 21 -54.79 -26.39 43.03
C ARG A 21 -55.75 -26.02 41.89
N LEU A 22 -55.43 -24.97 41.14
CA LEU A 22 -56.25 -24.52 40.00
C LEU A 22 -56.05 -25.40 38.75
N GLY A 23 -54.89 -26.04 38.64
CA GLY A 23 -54.44 -26.78 37.47
C GLY A 23 -53.64 -25.89 36.52
N VAL A 24 -52.42 -26.28 36.18
CA VAL A 24 -51.49 -25.46 35.38
C VAL A 24 -52.07 -25.03 34.04
N GLU A 25 -52.91 -25.85 33.41
CA GLU A 25 -53.58 -25.51 32.14
C GLU A 25 -54.64 -24.41 32.27
N SER A 26 -55.15 -24.16 33.48
CA SER A 26 -56.19 -23.15 33.75
C SER A 26 -55.64 -21.72 33.85
N VAL A 27 -54.32 -21.56 33.98
CA VAL A 27 -53.65 -20.26 34.04
C VAL A 27 -53.07 -19.86 32.68
N LYS A 28 -52.75 -18.56 32.52
CA LYS A 28 -52.16 -18.05 31.27
C LYS A 28 -50.81 -18.70 31.00
N GLN A 29 -50.70 -19.38 29.87
CA GLN A 29 -49.49 -20.09 29.50
C GLN A 29 -48.37 -19.14 29.07
N SER A 30 -47.14 -19.53 29.36
CA SER A 30 -45.95 -18.85 28.85
C SER A 30 -45.71 -19.22 27.38
N THR A 31 -45.08 -18.34 26.63
CA THR A 31 -44.76 -18.56 25.20
C THR A 31 -43.37 -19.14 24.98
N LYS A 32 -42.38 -18.76 25.79
CA LYS A 32 -40.96 -19.07 25.54
C LYS A 32 -40.23 -19.78 26.70
N TYR A 33 -40.64 -19.55 27.94
CA TYR A 33 -39.92 -20.03 29.13
C TYR A 33 -40.85 -20.68 30.15
N GLU A 34 -40.35 -21.67 30.88
CA GLU A 34 -41.07 -22.36 31.95
C GLU A 34 -40.20 -22.39 33.20
N LEU A 35 -40.82 -22.23 34.37
CA LEU A 35 -40.18 -22.50 35.65
C LEU A 35 -40.31 -23.99 35.93
N LEU A 36 -39.17 -24.66 36.17
CA LEU A 36 -39.12 -26.07 36.50
C LEU A 36 -39.02 -26.23 38.03
N TYR A 37 -40.01 -26.87 38.64
CA TYR A 37 -40.03 -27.14 40.08
C TYR A 37 -40.65 -28.51 40.36
N LYS A 38 -39.88 -29.41 41.00
CA LYS A 38 -40.26 -30.80 41.29
C LYS A 38 -40.82 -31.55 40.07
N GLU A 39 -40.13 -31.42 38.94
CA GLU A 39 -40.48 -31.99 37.61
C GLU A 39 -41.73 -31.44 36.92
N ASN A 40 -42.44 -30.50 37.55
CA ASN A 40 -43.56 -29.79 36.95
C ASN A 40 -43.11 -28.46 36.33
N ARG A 41 -43.81 -28.02 35.29
CA ARG A 41 -43.52 -26.81 34.50
C ARG A 41 -44.58 -25.76 34.74
N TYR A 42 -44.16 -24.54 35.10
CA TYR A 42 -45.06 -23.44 35.45
C TYR A 42 -44.78 -22.18 34.61
N PRO A 43 -45.78 -21.40 34.21
CA PRO A 43 -45.56 -20.12 33.55
C PRO A 43 -44.92 -19.09 34.51
N PRO A 44 -43.68 -18.60 34.25
CA PRO A 44 -42.96 -17.73 35.19
C PRO A 44 -43.70 -16.44 35.55
N LYS A 45 -44.47 -15.90 34.61
CA LYS A 45 -45.27 -14.69 34.79
C LYS A 45 -46.46 -14.91 35.72
N GLU A 46 -47.13 -16.04 35.61
CA GLU A 46 -48.27 -16.35 36.48
C GLU A 46 -47.81 -16.66 37.90
N VAL A 47 -46.68 -17.37 38.04
CA VAL A 47 -46.05 -17.60 39.36
C VAL A 47 -45.79 -16.27 40.08
N LEU A 48 -45.24 -15.27 39.39
CA LEU A 48 -44.99 -13.96 39.98
C LEU A 48 -46.26 -13.13 40.23
N ARG A 49 -47.28 -13.29 39.40
CA ARG A 49 -48.59 -12.66 39.58
C ARG A 49 -49.25 -13.14 40.88
N PHE A 50 -49.33 -14.46 41.07
CA PHE A 50 -49.85 -15.07 42.29
C PHE A 50 -48.97 -14.77 43.51
N ALA A 51 -47.64 -14.83 43.37
CA ALA A 51 -46.72 -14.51 44.48
C ALA A 51 -46.90 -13.06 44.94
N ASN A 52 -47.13 -12.12 44.01
CA ASN A 52 -47.43 -10.74 44.36
C ASN A 52 -48.80 -10.60 45.03
N GLU A 53 -49.82 -11.29 44.54
CA GLU A 53 -51.17 -11.25 45.13
C GLU A 53 -51.16 -11.78 46.57
N ILE A 54 -50.45 -12.88 46.84
CA ILE A 54 -50.27 -13.45 48.17
C ILE A 54 -49.52 -12.49 49.09
N ARG A 55 -48.46 -11.85 48.60
CA ARG A 55 -47.58 -10.99 49.41
C ARG A 55 -48.17 -9.60 49.67
N ASN A 56 -48.79 -9.01 48.66
CA ASN A 56 -49.15 -7.60 48.62
C ASN A 56 -50.67 -7.35 48.52
N GLY A 57 -51.48 -8.40 48.33
CA GLY A 57 -52.95 -8.29 48.31
C GLY A 57 -53.54 -7.68 47.04
N TYR A 58 -52.75 -7.55 45.97
CA TYR A 58 -53.21 -7.05 44.67
C TYR A 58 -52.51 -7.76 43.50
N GLU A 59 -53.17 -7.79 42.35
CA GLU A 59 -52.66 -8.44 41.14
C GLU A 59 -51.56 -7.61 40.45
N LEU A 60 -50.47 -8.28 40.04
CA LEU A 60 -49.38 -7.65 39.28
C LEU A 60 -49.68 -7.70 37.77
N ILE A 61 -50.26 -6.63 37.22
CA ILE A 61 -50.80 -6.61 35.85
C ILE A 61 -49.77 -6.22 34.78
N HIS A 62 -48.84 -5.31 35.08
CA HIS A 62 -47.94 -4.71 34.09
C HIS A 62 -46.46 -4.86 34.45
N PHE A 63 -45.85 -6.00 34.17
CA PHE A 63 -44.40 -6.23 34.27
C PHE A 63 -43.87 -7.03 33.06
N GLY A 64 -42.57 -6.95 32.80
CA GLY A 64 -41.90 -7.58 31.68
C GLY A 64 -41.91 -9.11 31.79
N GLY A 65 -42.40 -9.79 30.74
CA GLY A 65 -42.25 -11.25 30.61
C GLY A 65 -40.89 -11.60 30.03
N GLY A 66 -40.40 -12.82 30.29
CA GLY A 66 -39.07 -13.24 29.83
C GLY A 66 -37.99 -12.77 30.79
N TYR A 67 -37.05 -11.92 30.35
CA TYR A 67 -35.85 -11.58 31.11
C TYR A 67 -36.13 -11.08 32.54
N GLU A 68 -37.05 -10.11 32.71
CA GLU A 68 -37.37 -9.54 34.03
C GLU A 68 -37.94 -10.59 35.00
N SER A 69 -38.92 -11.38 34.53
CA SER A 69 -39.55 -12.45 35.31
C SER A 69 -38.57 -13.58 35.65
N ASN A 70 -37.83 -14.05 34.64
CA ASN A 70 -36.92 -15.19 34.76
C ASN A 70 -35.75 -14.85 35.68
N ASN A 71 -35.14 -13.68 35.51
CA ASN A 71 -34.02 -13.24 36.35
C ASN A 71 -34.45 -13.09 37.83
N PHE A 72 -35.66 -12.57 38.06
CA PHE A 72 -36.19 -12.44 39.43
C PHE A 72 -36.35 -13.79 40.14
N LEU A 73 -36.82 -14.82 39.41
CA LEU A 73 -37.00 -16.18 39.90
C LEU A 73 -35.67 -16.92 40.05
N SER A 74 -34.77 -16.82 39.06
CA SER A 74 -33.45 -17.45 39.10
C SER A 74 -32.53 -16.89 40.19
N LYS A 75 -32.63 -15.60 40.51
CA LYS A 75 -31.95 -15.00 41.67
C LYS A 75 -32.40 -15.57 43.02
N ARG A 76 -33.60 -16.17 43.07
CA ARG A 76 -34.18 -16.82 44.25
C ARG A 76 -34.11 -18.34 44.19
N GLY A 77 -33.21 -18.88 43.36
CA GLY A 77 -32.92 -20.32 43.31
C GLY A 77 -33.85 -21.15 42.42
N PHE A 78 -34.80 -20.55 41.70
CA PHE A 78 -35.70 -21.28 40.82
C PHE A 78 -35.08 -21.50 39.43
N THR A 79 -35.23 -22.71 38.91
CA THR A 79 -34.71 -23.08 37.59
C THR A 79 -35.70 -22.65 36.51
N ILE A 80 -35.20 -21.94 35.49
CA ILE A 80 -35.97 -21.58 34.31
C ILE A 80 -35.43 -22.36 33.13
N VAL A 81 -36.32 -22.94 32.32
CA VAL A 81 -35.99 -23.69 31.11
C VAL A 81 -36.73 -23.12 29.89
N TYR A 82 -36.29 -23.48 28.68
CA TYR A 82 -37.07 -23.17 27.49
C TYR A 82 -38.32 -24.04 27.42
N LYS A 83 -39.41 -23.45 26.90
CA LYS A 83 -40.68 -24.15 26.79
C LYS A 83 -40.54 -25.39 25.92
N GLY A 84 -40.90 -26.55 26.46
CA GLY A 84 -40.79 -27.84 25.77
C GLY A 84 -39.39 -28.47 25.76
N THR A 85 -38.40 -27.92 26.48
CA THR A 85 -37.07 -28.53 26.63
C THR A 85 -36.62 -28.54 28.10
N ASP A 86 -35.62 -29.34 28.44
CA ASP A 86 -34.98 -29.35 29.77
C ASP A 86 -33.73 -28.43 29.83
N GLN A 87 -33.50 -27.64 28.77
CA GLN A 87 -32.35 -26.75 28.69
C GLN A 87 -32.54 -25.56 29.64
N GLN A 88 -31.67 -25.44 30.65
CA GLN A 88 -31.70 -24.35 31.63
C GLN A 88 -31.27 -23.02 31.02
N VAL A 89 -31.95 -21.95 31.40
CA VAL A 89 -31.56 -20.57 31.13
C VAL A 89 -30.47 -20.19 32.16
N THR A 90 -29.21 -20.23 31.75
CA THR A 90 -28.06 -19.95 32.62
C THR A 90 -27.98 -18.47 33.03
N LYS A 91 -27.55 -18.24 34.28
CA LYS A 91 -27.57 -16.95 35.00
C LYS A 91 -26.94 -15.81 34.17
N HIS A 92 -27.77 -14.85 33.74
CA HIS A 92 -27.31 -13.52 33.32
C HIS A 92 -27.03 -12.65 34.55
N GLY A 93 -25.76 -12.56 34.91
CA GLY A 93 -25.27 -11.88 36.11
C GLY A 93 -23.95 -11.14 35.91
N ALA A 94 -23.81 -10.33 34.87
CA ALA A 94 -22.87 -9.20 34.85
C ALA A 94 -23.41 -8.11 33.91
N LYS A 95 -23.33 -6.86 34.37
CA LYS A 95 -23.86 -5.68 33.69
C LYS A 95 -23.01 -5.31 32.47
N ILE A 96 -23.75 -4.85 31.44
CA ILE A 96 -23.37 -4.16 30.20
C ILE A 96 -23.27 -5.10 29.00
N SER A 97 -24.37 -5.11 28.26
CA SER A 97 -24.60 -5.76 26.97
C SER A 97 -23.64 -5.23 25.91
N ASN A 98 -22.73 -6.07 25.43
CA ASN A 98 -21.88 -5.82 24.26
C ASN A 98 -22.61 -6.07 22.92
N LEU A 99 -23.94 -6.18 22.91
CA LEU A 99 -24.75 -6.19 21.68
C LEU A 99 -24.39 -5.02 20.75
N GLU A 100 -24.03 -3.86 21.32
CA GLU A 100 -23.65 -2.65 20.58
C GLU A 100 -22.35 -2.72 19.78
N GLN A 101 -21.53 -3.79 19.88
CA GLN A 101 -20.27 -3.85 19.13
C GLN A 101 -20.47 -4.21 17.66
N LEU A 102 -21.44 -5.08 17.38
CA LEU A 102 -21.78 -5.51 16.02
C LEU A 102 -23.14 -5.04 15.56
N VAL A 103 -24.12 -4.93 16.46
CA VAL A 103 -25.52 -4.59 16.12
C VAL A 103 -26.07 -3.48 17.02
N GLY A 104 -26.43 -2.33 16.46
CA GLY A 104 -26.96 -1.19 17.22
C GLY A 104 -26.70 0.18 16.57
N ASN A 105 -27.29 1.24 17.16
CA ASN A 105 -27.32 2.63 16.64
C ASN A 105 -25.94 3.30 16.48
N SER A 106 -24.84 2.60 16.74
CA SER A 106 -23.46 3.09 16.64
C SER A 106 -22.43 1.97 16.38
N SER A 107 -22.84 0.87 15.74
CA SER A 107 -22.03 -0.34 15.50
C SER A 107 -21.84 -0.63 14.00
N VAL A 108 -21.15 -1.72 13.61
CA VAL A 108 -20.93 -2.09 12.19
C VAL A 108 -22.25 -2.29 11.45
N PHE A 109 -23.20 -3.02 12.07
CA PHE A 109 -24.49 -3.33 11.49
C PHE A 109 -25.61 -2.55 12.17
N THR A 110 -26.52 -1.99 11.36
CA THR A 110 -27.66 -1.24 11.90
C THR A 110 -28.66 -2.12 12.64
N ASN A 111 -28.77 -3.40 12.26
CA ASN A 111 -29.72 -4.35 12.82
C ASN A 111 -29.22 -5.80 12.70
N HIS A 112 -29.86 -6.69 13.45
CA HIS A 112 -29.46 -8.10 13.53
C HIS A 112 -29.61 -8.84 12.20
N ASN A 113 -30.63 -8.53 11.39
CA ASN A 113 -30.83 -9.17 10.08
C ASN A 113 -29.70 -8.80 9.10
N ASP A 114 -29.21 -7.57 9.13
CA ASP A 114 -28.06 -7.12 8.34
C ASP A 114 -26.80 -7.89 8.71
N ALA A 115 -26.57 -8.08 10.01
CA ALA A 115 -25.44 -8.86 10.49
C ALA A 115 -25.53 -10.33 10.04
N VAL A 116 -26.66 -11.00 10.27
CA VAL A 116 -26.88 -12.39 9.82
C VAL A 116 -26.69 -12.53 8.31
N TRP A 117 -27.23 -11.58 7.53
CA TRP A 117 -27.04 -11.55 6.09
C TRP A 117 -25.56 -11.39 5.72
N ALA A 118 -24.82 -10.49 6.37
CA ALA A 118 -23.41 -10.27 6.12
C ALA A 118 -22.57 -11.53 6.39
N PHE A 119 -22.79 -12.22 7.52
CA PHE A 119 -22.07 -13.47 7.81
C PHE A 119 -22.35 -14.57 6.76
N ASN A 120 -23.59 -14.71 6.31
CA ASN A 120 -23.92 -15.62 5.21
C ASN A 120 -23.26 -15.21 3.89
N PHE A 121 -23.23 -13.90 3.59
CA PHE A 121 -22.59 -13.38 2.40
C PHE A 121 -21.08 -13.61 2.39
N ILE A 122 -20.42 -13.45 3.55
CA ILE A 122 -19.00 -13.79 3.73
C ILE A 122 -18.79 -15.29 3.51
N HIS A 123 -19.63 -16.15 4.11
CA HIS A 123 -19.54 -17.60 3.95
C HIS A 123 -19.65 -18.04 2.49
N ASP A 124 -20.61 -17.48 1.74
CA ASP A 124 -20.79 -17.76 0.31
C ASP A 124 -19.59 -17.31 -0.52
N MET A 125 -18.99 -16.16 -0.17
CA MET A 125 -17.78 -15.65 -0.80
C MET A 125 -16.58 -16.57 -0.54
N LEU A 126 -16.35 -16.97 0.71
CA LEU A 126 -15.24 -17.84 1.12
C LEU A 126 -15.32 -19.22 0.48
N THR A 127 -16.52 -19.79 0.41
CA THR A 127 -16.76 -21.08 -0.28
C THR A 127 -16.32 -21.03 -1.75
N ARG A 128 -16.48 -19.87 -2.41
CA ARG A 128 -16.04 -19.66 -3.81
C ARG A 128 -14.54 -19.46 -3.97
N LEU A 129 -13.85 -19.06 -2.89
CA LEU A 129 -12.39 -18.98 -2.82
C LEU A 129 -11.74 -20.29 -2.33
N ASP A 130 -12.52 -21.38 -2.28
CA ASP A 130 -12.13 -22.69 -1.77
C ASP A 130 -11.70 -22.67 -0.29
N VAL A 131 -12.37 -21.86 0.54
CA VAL A 131 -12.25 -21.86 2.01
C VAL A 131 -13.54 -22.39 2.62
N SER A 132 -13.47 -23.52 3.33
CA SER A 132 -14.65 -24.27 3.78
C SER A 132 -14.77 -24.43 5.30
N ALA A 133 -13.74 -24.04 6.05
CA ALA A 133 -13.68 -24.16 7.51
C ALA A 133 -12.80 -23.04 8.09
N PRO A 134 -12.94 -22.71 9.38
CA PRO A 134 -12.02 -21.81 10.05
C PRO A 134 -10.62 -22.44 10.13
N GLY A 135 -9.58 -21.60 10.22
CA GLY A 135 -8.19 -22.04 10.30
C GLY A 135 -7.43 -21.99 8.98
N ASP A 136 -8.04 -21.53 7.88
CA ASP A 136 -7.32 -21.40 6.61
C ASP A 136 -6.31 -20.26 6.70
N GLU A 137 -5.02 -20.59 6.55
CA GLU A 137 -3.92 -19.64 6.69
C GLU A 137 -3.97 -18.49 5.66
N ARG A 138 -4.71 -18.66 4.56
CA ARG A 138 -4.93 -17.63 3.53
C ARG A 138 -6.03 -16.63 3.93
N LEU A 139 -6.82 -16.89 4.96
CA LEU A 139 -7.92 -16.05 5.41
C LEU A 139 -7.56 -15.24 6.66
N SER A 140 -7.94 -13.97 6.68
CA SER A 140 -7.96 -13.16 7.89
C SER A 140 -9.25 -12.34 7.99
N VAL A 141 -9.98 -12.53 9.09
CA VAL A 141 -11.20 -11.79 9.42
C VAL A 141 -10.91 -10.91 10.62
N THR A 142 -10.97 -9.59 10.44
CA THR A 142 -10.60 -8.63 11.48
C THR A 142 -11.76 -7.73 11.84
N TYR A 143 -11.87 -7.37 13.13
CA TYR A 143 -12.80 -6.37 13.63
C TYR A 143 -12.05 -5.08 13.95
N ARG A 144 -12.41 -3.99 13.29
CA ARG A 144 -11.82 -2.66 13.50
C ARG A 144 -12.77 -1.81 14.33
N LYS A 145 -12.58 -1.82 15.65
CA LYS A 145 -13.41 -1.09 16.61
C LYS A 145 -13.52 0.41 16.29
N ASN A 146 -12.40 1.07 15.98
CA ASN A 146 -12.35 2.52 15.70
C ASN A 146 -13.01 2.90 14.37
N ARG A 147 -12.86 2.04 13.35
CA ARG A 147 -13.47 2.24 12.01
C ARG A 147 -14.89 1.67 11.92
N LYS A 148 -15.37 1.01 12.99
CA LYS A 148 -16.63 0.26 13.03
C LYS A 148 -16.76 -0.61 11.79
N ALA A 149 -15.74 -1.45 11.57
CA ALA A 149 -15.64 -2.24 10.36
C ALA A 149 -15.31 -3.71 10.61
N ILE A 150 -15.80 -4.58 9.74
CA ILE A 150 -15.31 -5.96 9.60
C ILE A 150 -14.61 -6.06 8.26
N HIS A 151 -13.36 -6.50 8.27
CA HIS A 151 -12.60 -6.75 7.04
C HIS A 151 -12.39 -8.25 6.86
N VAL A 152 -12.60 -8.71 5.63
CA VAL A 152 -12.33 -10.09 5.22
C VAL A 152 -11.24 -10.04 4.14
N ASN A 153 -10.02 -10.32 4.58
CA ASN A 153 -8.85 -10.38 3.72
C ASN A 153 -8.63 -11.81 3.28
N PHE A 154 -8.41 -12.00 1.99
CA PHE A 154 -7.93 -13.26 1.42
C PHE A 154 -6.57 -13.03 0.80
N CYS A 155 -5.57 -13.73 1.30
CA CYS A 155 -4.17 -13.48 1.01
C CYS A 155 -3.80 -12.01 1.32
N SER A 156 -3.27 -11.26 0.36
CA SER A 156 -2.92 -9.85 0.53
C SER A 156 -4.05 -8.88 0.18
N TRP A 157 -5.24 -9.37 -0.23
CA TRP A 157 -6.31 -8.49 -0.71
C TRP A 157 -7.48 -8.41 0.27
N LEU A 158 -7.96 -7.19 0.50
CA LEU A 158 -9.27 -6.95 1.09
C LEU A 158 -10.35 -7.30 0.05
N VAL A 159 -10.91 -8.50 0.15
CA VAL A 159 -11.91 -8.98 -0.83
C VAL A 159 -13.31 -8.47 -0.48
N LEU A 160 -13.59 -8.29 0.81
CA LEU A 160 -14.90 -7.85 1.31
C LEU A 160 -14.72 -7.08 2.62
N GLY A 161 -15.38 -5.92 2.72
CA GLY A 161 -15.40 -5.12 3.94
C GLY A 161 -16.80 -4.63 4.28
N PHE A 162 -17.11 -4.50 5.57
CA PHE A 162 -18.34 -3.89 6.07
C PHE A 162 -17.97 -2.70 6.93
N TYR A 163 -18.61 -1.55 6.73
CA TYR A 163 -18.31 -0.31 7.44
C TYR A 163 -19.61 0.34 7.90
N TYR A 164 -19.54 1.12 8.97
CA TYR A 164 -20.65 1.97 9.38
C TYR A 164 -20.41 3.43 8.98
N ASP A 165 -21.30 3.96 8.14
CA ASP A 165 -21.36 5.37 7.80
C ASP A 165 -22.51 6.07 8.57
N ARG A 166 -22.27 7.31 9.01
CA ARG A 166 -23.25 8.06 9.84
C ARG A 166 -24.47 8.54 9.05
N GLU A 167 -24.33 8.78 7.75
CA GLU A 167 -25.40 9.29 6.89
C GLU A 167 -26.13 8.17 6.15
N ILE A 168 -25.40 7.12 5.76
CA ILE A 168 -25.89 6.06 4.85
C ILE A 168 -26.14 4.73 5.60
N GLY A 169 -25.61 4.57 6.81
CA GLY A 169 -25.71 3.33 7.59
C GLY A 169 -24.62 2.33 7.19
N THR A 170 -24.92 1.03 7.25
CA THR A 170 -23.92 0.00 6.89
C THR A 170 -23.63 0.02 5.38
N THR A 171 -22.37 0.20 5.03
CA THR A 171 -21.84 0.08 3.67
C THR A 171 -20.99 -1.17 3.54
N VAL A 172 -20.89 -1.66 2.30
CA VAL A 172 -20.16 -2.86 1.93
C VAL A 172 -19.15 -2.46 0.85
N ASN A 173 -17.89 -2.76 1.11
CA ASN A 173 -16.82 -2.66 0.15
C ASN A 173 -16.70 -4.00 -0.60
N LEU A 174 -16.98 -3.98 -1.90
CA LEU A 174 -16.93 -5.14 -2.79
C LEU A 174 -15.77 -5.01 -3.77
N THR A 175 -14.96 -6.07 -3.87
CA THR A 175 -13.91 -6.18 -4.87
C THR A 175 -14.47 -6.71 -6.19
N LEU A 176 -14.35 -5.91 -7.25
CA LEU A 176 -14.92 -6.13 -8.58
C LEU A 176 -13.88 -5.89 -9.68
N THR A 177 -14.02 -6.61 -10.78
CA THR A 177 -13.23 -6.37 -11.99
C THR A 177 -13.78 -5.14 -12.71
N GLN A 178 -12.93 -4.17 -13.07
CA GLN A 178 -13.35 -2.99 -13.82
C GLN A 178 -13.87 -3.40 -15.21
N THR A 179 -15.12 -3.02 -15.51
CA THR A 179 -15.77 -3.14 -16.82
C THR A 179 -16.39 -1.80 -17.20
N ASP A 180 -16.74 -1.61 -18.47
CA ASP A 180 -17.36 -0.37 -18.98
C ASP A 180 -18.66 0.03 -18.25
N GLU A 181 -19.31 -0.93 -17.59
CA GLU A 181 -20.53 -0.71 -16.81
C GLU A 181 -20.21 -0.23 -15.37
N ILE A 182 -19.03 -0.59 -14.86
CA ILE A 182 -18.54 -0.26 -13.52
C ILE A 182 -17.62 0.98 -13.55
N THR A 183 -17.10 1.39 -14.72
CA THR A 183 -16.22 2.57 -14.88
C THR A 183 -16.86 3.90 -14.46
N ASN A 184 -18.19 3.96 -14.35
CA ASN A 184 -18.91 5.14 -13.85
C ASN A 184 -18.91 5.24 -12.31
N LEU A 185 -18.49 4.19 -11.61
CA LEU A 185 -18.31 4.19 -10.16
C LEU A 185 -16.86 4.56 -9.84
N ASN A 186 -16.67 5.42 -8.83
CA ASN A 186 -15.34 5.75 -8.35
C ASN A 186 -14.81 4.57 -7.51
N PRO A 187 -13.67 3.96 -7.88
CA PRO A 187 -13.05 2.92 -7.07
C PRO A 187 -12.49 3.53 -5.78
N ASP A 188 -12.62 2.80 -4.68
CA ASP A 188 -12.05 3.13 -3.38
C ASP A 188 -10.56 2.77 -3.34
N HIS A 189 -10.21 1.60 -3.85
CA HIS A 189 -8.85 1.12 -4.03
C HIS A 189 -8.75 0.29 -5.32
N THR A 190 -7.58 0.26 -5.97
CA THR A 190 -7.33 -0.55 -7.18
C THR A 190 -6.14 -1.44 -6.92
N PHE A 191 -6.34 -2.74 -7.09
CA PHE A 191 -5.34 -3.77 -6.90
C PHE A 191 -4.53 -4.00 -8.20
N SER A 192 -3.26 -4.35 -8.05
CA SER A 192 -2.22 -4.42 -9.08
C SER A 192 -1.12 -5.40 -8.65
N ARG A 193 -1.10 -6.55 -9.33
CA ARG A 193 -0.13 -7.62 -9.10
C ARG A 193 0.43 -8.11 -10.43
N LYS A 194 1.71 -8.49 -10.43
CA LYS A 194 2.37 -9.09 -11.59
C LYS A 194 1.60 -10.32 -12.07
N GLY A 195 1.29 -10.37 -13.37
CA GLY A 195 0.50 -11.43 -13.99
C GLY A 195 -1.01 -11.19 -13.98
N MET A 196 -1.48 -10.02 -13.53
CA MET A 196 -2.88 -9.64 -13.71
C MET A 196 -3.18 -9.26 -15.16
N ASP A 197 -4.21 -9.87 -15.76
CA ASP A 197 -4.75 -9.52 -17.07
C ASP A 197 -6.03 -8.67 -16.97
N ARG A 198 -6.55 -8.49 -15.75
CA ARG A 198 -7.76 -7.74 -15.43
C ARG A 198 -7.47 -6.69 -14.38
N LYS A 199 -8.02 -5.49 -14.54
CA LYS A 199 -7.97 -4.44 -13.53
C LYS A 199 -9.05 -4.71 -12.48
N VAL A 200 -8.66 -4.86 -11.22
CA VAL A 200 -9.58 -5.18 -10.11
C VAL A 200 -9.55 -4.05 -9.10
N SER A 201 -10.70 -3.64 -8.60
CA SER A 201 -10.84 -2.54 -7.66
C SER A 201 -11.90 -2.81 -6.62
N SER A 202 -11.79 -2.19 -5.46
CA SER A 202 -12.85 -2.13 -4.46
C SER A 202 -13.82 -0.99 -4.75
N TYR A 203 -15.09 -1.22 -4.46
CA TYR A 203 -16.17 -0.26 -4.62
C TYR A 203 -17.07 -0.30 -3.40
N VAL A 204 -17.47 0.86 -2.90
CA VAL A 204 -18.31 0.99 -1.70
C VAL A 204 -19.77 1.16 -2.11
N PHE A 205 -20.64 0.31 -1.55
CA PHE A 205 -22.08 0.32 -1.80
C PHE A 205 -22.85 0.33 -0.47
N PRO A 206 -24.04 0.95 -0.38
CA PRO A 206 -24.97 0.69 0.71
C PRO A 206 -25.33 -0.80 0.80
N ILE A 207 -25.49 -1.35 2.01
CA ILE A 207 -25.78 -2.78 2.19
C ILE A 207 -27.06 -3.24 1.47
N ASN A 208 -28.07 -2.38 1.37
CA ASN A 208 -29.32 -2.70 0.67
C ASN A 208 -29.11 -2.83 -0.84
N ASP A 209 -28.22 -2.04 -1.43
CA ASP A 209 -27.90 -2.11 -2.85
C ASP A 209 -27.15 -3.41 -3.16
N VAL A 210 -26.32 -3.89 -2.23
CA VAL A 210 -25.66 -5.20 -2.37
C VAL A 210 -26.64 -6.36 -2.24
N LYS A 211 -27.64 -6.25 -1.36
CA LYS A 211 -28.72 -7.25 -1.25
C LYS A 211 -29.55 -7.35 -2.54
N SER A 212 -29.62 -6.28 -3.32
CA SER A 212 -30.36 -6.20 -4.58
C SER A 212 -29.47 -5.85 -5.78
N LEU A 213 -28.26 -6.41 -5.86
CA LEU A 213 -27.37 -6.20 -7.00
C LEU A 213 -28.09 -6.55 -8.31
N SER A 214 -27.85 -5.76 -9.35
CA SER A 214 -28.26 -6.11 -10.71
C SER A 214 -27.62 -7.44 -11.12
N SER A 215 -28.27 -8.17 -12.04
CA SER A 215 -27.72 -9.43 -12.58
C SER A 215 -26.30 -9.25 -13.08
N THR A 216 -26.04 -8.11 -13.74
CA THR A 216 -24.74 -7.74 -14.28
C THR A 216 -23.65 -7.57 -13.22
N ILE A 217 -23.89 -6.79 -12.15
CA ILE A 217 -22.87 -6.60 -11.10
C ILE A 217 -22.66 -7.90 -10.32
N LYS A 218 -23.72 -8.69 -10.12
CA LYS A 218 -23.64 -10.00 -9.48
C LYS A 218 -22.78 -10.97 -10.30
N GLU A 219 -22.95 -11.02 -11.63
CA GLU A 219 -22.12 -11.83 -12.52
C GLU A 219 -20.65 -11.38 -12.47
N ASN A 220 -20.38 -10.07 -12.56
CA ASN A 220 -19.03 -9.53 -12.42
C ASN A 220 -18.37 -9.91 -11.08
N TYR A 221 -19.12 -9.81 -9.97
CA TYR A 221 -18.63 -10.21 -8.66
C TYR A 221 -18.23 -11.69 -8.64
N LEU A 222 -19.06 -12.58 -9.18
CA LEU A 222 -18.77 -14.02 -9.23
C LEU A 222 -17.57 -14.35 -10.12
N GLU A 223 -17.42 -13.67 -11.25
CA GLU A 223 -16.23 -13.79 -12.11
C GLU A 223 -14.97 -13.28 -11.40
N THR A 224 -15.09 -12.16 -10.68
CA THR A 224 -13.98 -11.57 -9.93
C THR A 224 -13.49 -12.51 -8.83
N LEU A 225 -14.39 -13.15 -8.06
CA LEU A 225 -14.01 -14.17 -7.09
C LEU A 225 -13.30 -15.38 -7.74
N SER A 226 -13.81 -15.83 -8.89
CA SER A 226 -13.19 -16.93 -9.64
C SER A 226 -11.77 -16.57 -10.10
N TYR A 227 -11.57 -15.32 -10.50
CA TYR A 227 -10.27 -14.77 -10.88
C TYR A 227 -9.32 -14.66 -9.68
N ILE A 228 -9.78 -14.09 -8.56
CA ILE A 228 -9.00 -13.99 -7.31
C ILE A 228 -8.54 -15.39 -6.86
N ARG A 229 -9.43 -16.39 -6.91
CA ARG A 229 -9.07 -17.77 -6.59
C ARG A 229 -7.91 -18.31 -7.44
N VAL A 230 -7.92 -18.04 -8.75
CA VAL A 230 -6.85 -18.47 -9.66
C VAL A 230 -5.56 -17.68 -9.39
N LEU A 231 -5.67 -16.36 -9.20
CA LEU A 231 -4.55 -15.46 -8.93
C LEU A 231 -3.77 -15.88 -7.67
N PHE A 232 -4.49 -16.29 -6.63
CA PHE A 232 -3.91 -16.69 -5.34
C PHE A 232 -3.76 -18.20 -5.17
N LYS A 233 -3.86 -19.01 -6.23
CA LYS A 233 -3.83 -20.47 -6.14
C LYS A 233 -2.58 -21.04 -5.43
N ASN A 234 -1.43 -20.38 -5.56
CA ASN A 234 -0.17 -20.83 -4.97
C ASN A 234 0.17 -20.12 -3.65
N HIS A 235 -0.69 -19.21 -3.16
CA HIS A 235 -0.44 -18.54 -1.89
C HIS A 235 -0.74 -19.45 -0.71
N VAL A 236 0.17 -19.45 0.27
CA VAL A 236 0.12 -20.37 1.41
C VAL A 236 -0.43 -19.68 2.66
N ARG A 237 -0.25 -18.36 2.80
CA ARG A 237 -0.65 -17.60 3.99
C ARG A 237 -0.97 -16.15 3.65
N SER A 238 -1.92 -15.56 4.37
CA SER A 238 -2.22 -14.12 4.34
C SER A 238 -1.23 -13.35 5.23
N SER A 239 -0.74 -12.20 4.74
CA SER A 239 0.01 -11.25 5.57
C SER A 239 -0.81 -10.75 6.77
N TYR A 240 -2.13 -10.68 6.61
CA TYR A 240 -3.07 -10.24 7.64
C TYR A 240 -3.45 -11.34 8.64
N ARG A 241 -2.96 -12.57 8.48
CA ARG A 241 -3.33 -13.73 9.32
C ARG A 241 -3.03 -13.49 10.81
N VAL A 242 -1.98 -12.74 11.12
CA VAL A 242 -1.57 -12.39 12.50
C VAL A 242 -2.65 -11.59 13.24
N TYR A 243 -3.50 -10.87 12.50
CA TYR A 243 -4.56 -10.01 13.03
C TYR A 243 -5.94 -10.68 13.03
N ASN A 244 -6.01 -11.96 12.65
CA ASN A 244 -7.26 -12.69 12.51
C ASN A 244 -7.98 -12.83 13.86
N ASN A 245 -9.28 -12.55 13.87
CA ASN A 245 -10.15 -12.80 15.00
C ASN A 245 -10.81 -14.18 14.85
N GLU A 246 -10.35 -15.15 15.65
CA GLU A 246 -10.79 -16.54 15.55
C GLU A 246 -12.29 -16.72 15.82
N GLN A 247 -12.89 -15.91 16.69
CA GLN A 247 -14.32 -15.97 16.97
C GLN A 247 -15.16 -15.51 15.77
N LEU A 248 -14.77 -14.40 15.13
CA LEU A 248 -15.43 -13.95 13.91
C LEU A 248 -15.28 -14.94 12.77
N GLU A 249 -14.08 -15.52 12.63
CA GLU A 249 -13.83 -16.57 11.65
C GLU A 249 -14.76 -17.78 11.91
N ALA A 250 -14.83 -18.25 13.16
CA ALA A 250 -15.71 -19.36 13.56
C ALA A 250 -17.20 -19.06 13.29
N ALA A 251 -17.68 -17.87 13.64
CA ALA A 251 -19.06 -17.43 13.43
C ALA A 251 -19.48 -17.33 11.95
N ILE A 252 -18.54 -17.25 11.02
CA ILE A 252 -18.86 -17.35 9.59
C ILE A 252 -19.31 -18.76 9.24
N PHE A 253 -18.66 -19.79 9.80
CA PHE A 253 -18.90 -21.20 9.48
C PHE A 253 -19.87 -21.92 10.43
N ASN A 254 -20.04 -21.43 11.67
CA ASN A 254 -20.87 -22.06 12.69
C ASN A 254 -22.00 -21.12 13.15
N HIS A 255 -23.22 -21.66 13.13
CA HIS A 255 -24.43 -20.93 13.53
C HIS A 255 -24.46 -20.59 15.03
N ASP A 256 -24.03 -21.51 15.90
CA ASP A 256 -24.11 -21.30 17.35
C ASP A 256 -23.10 -20.24 17.79
N ASP A 257 -21.87 -20.28 17.25
CA ASP A 257 -20.83 -19.26 17.49
C ASP A 257 -21.27 -17.89 16.97
N ARG A 258 -22.01 -17.86 15.85
CA ARG A 258 -22.59 -16.62 15.30
C ARG A 258 -23.65 -16.04 16.21
N GLU A 259 -24.60 -16.86 16.67
CA GLU A 259 -25.63 -16.42 17.59
C GLU A 259 -25.01 -15.94 18.91
N GLU A 260 -23.95 -16.59 19.38
CA GLU A 260 -23.21 -16.14 20.55
C GLU A 260 -22.63 -14.74 20.35
N ILE A 261 -21.92 -14.51 19.24
CA ILE A 261 -21.31 -13.20 18.93
C ILE A 261 -22.36 -12.11 18.68
N LEU A 262 -23.46 -12.41 18.00
CA LEU A 262 -24.51 -11.43 17.72
C LEU A 262 -25.31 -11.05 18.99
N ASN A 263 -25.41 -11.95 19.97
CA ASN A 263 -26.11 -11.69 21.23
C ASN A 263 -25.20 -11.14 22.33
N ASN A 264 -23.92 -11.50 22.33
CA ASN A 264 -22.98 -11.20 23.42
C ASN A 264 -21.83 -10.26 23.00
N GLY A 265 -21.69 -9.94 21.72
CA GLY A 265 -20.57 -9.15 21.16
C GLY A 265 -19.31 -9.99 20.93
N ILE A 266 -18.25 -9.36 20.41
CA ILE A 266 -16.96 -10.04 20.17
C ILE A 266 -16.17 -10.05 21.48
N ASN A 267 -15.71 -11.21 21.92
CA ASN A 267 -14.80 -11.32 23.03
C ASN A 267 -13.37 -11.25 22.48
N LEU A 268 -12.72 -10.08 22.55
CA LEU A 268 -11.41 -9.83 21.94
C LEU A 268 -10.26 -10.62 22.60
N LEU A 269 -10.54 -11.45 23.60
CA LEU A 269 -9.58 -12.27 24.31
C LEU A 269 -9.75 -13.76 23.96
N ASN A 270 -8.77 -14.30 23.24
CA ASN A 270 -8.47 -15.73 23.25
C ASN A 270 -7.82 -16.09 24.59
N VAL A 271 -8.60 -16.45 25.61
CA VAL A 271 -8.06 -17.14 26.79
C VAL A 271 -9.11 -18.07 27.39
N GLU A 272 -8.87 -19.37 27.32
CA GLU A 272 -9.45 -20.33 28.26
C GLU A 272 -9.02 -19.95 29.69
N GLY A 273 -9.98 -19.74 30.58
CA GLY A 273 -9.76 -19.67 32.02
C GLY A 273 -9.61 -18.24 32.57
N GLU A 274 -10.49 -17.93 33.51
CA GLU A 274 -10.60 -16.68 34.25
C GLU A 274 -9.27 -16.24 34.88
N GLU A 275 -8.70 -15.13 34.40
CA GLU A 275 -7.94 -14.16 35.20
C GLU A 275 -7.97 -12.81 34.47
N LYS A 276 -8.21 -11.71 35.21
CA LYS A 276 -8.48 -10.39 34.66
C LYS A 276 -7.17 -9.72 34.21
N VAL A 277 -6.76 -9.96 32.96
CA VAL A 277 -5.54 -9.42 32.34
C VAL A 277 -5.54 -7.89 32.38
N ARG A 278 -4.41 -7.29 32.79
CA ARG A 278 -4.18 -5.85 32.79
C ARG A 278 -3.17 -5.45 31.71
N TYR A 279 -3.18 -4.17 31.38
CA TYR A 279 -2.42 -3.61 30.26
C TYR A 279 -1.49 -2.52 30.73
N TYR A 280 -0.25 -2.54 30.25
CA TYR A 280 0.80 -1.64 30.70
C TYR A 280 1.58 -1.03 29.53
N TRP A 281 2.19 0.12 29.82
CA TRP A 281 3.17 0.80 28.98
C TRP A 281 4.47 0.90 29.76
N LEU A 282 5.57 0.38 29.20
CA LEU A 282 6.91 0.50 29.77
C LEU A 282 7.75 1.49 28.97
N THR A 283 8.26 2.53 29.63
CA THR A 283 9.22 3.45 29.02
C THR A 283 10.63 2.89 29.17
N ALA A 284 11.18 2.41 28.05
CA ALA A 284 12.59 2.09 27.90
C ALA A 284 13.36 3.39 27.63
N ASN A 285 14.43 3.60 28.40
CA ASN A 285 15.39 4.65 28.11
C ASN A 285 16.63 3.98 27.52
N PRO A 286 16.97 4.25 26.24
CA PRO A 286 18.13 3.65 25.57
C PRO A 286 19.46 3.84 26.32
N SER A 287 19.58 4.86 27.19
CA SER A 287 20.77 5.04 28.04
C SER A 287 20.82 4.09 29.25
N ILE A 288 19.73 3.37 29.53
CA ILE A 288 19.58 2.42 30.64
C ILE A 288 19.48 0.98 30.07
N TRP A 289 18.62 0.76 29.06
CA TRP A 289 18.49 -0.51 28.35
C TRP A 289 17.68 -0.33 27.05
N ASP A 290 17.80 -1.28 26.12
CA ASP A 290 17.21 -1.23 24.76
C ASP A 290 16.46 -2.55 24.48
N VAL A 291 15.32 -2.46 23.81
CA VAL A 291 14.42 -3.59 23.53
C VAL A 291 15.07 -4.62 22.60
N SER A 292 16.02 -4.22 21.75
CA SER A 292 16.78 -5.12 20.88
C SER A 292 17.55 -6.21 21.64
N ARG A 293 17.90 -5.97 22.92
CA ARG A 293 18.64 -6.94 23.74
C ARG A 293 17.82 -8.14 24.17
N ILE A 294 16.49 -8.05 24.12
CA ILE A 294 15.58 -9.07 24.69
C ILE A 294 14.75 -9.83 23.65
N LYS A 295 15.00 -9.55 22.37
CA LYS A 295 14.32 -10.19 21.23
C LYS A 295 14.50 -11.71 21.16
N ASN A 296 15.50 -12.27 21.85
CA ASN A 296 15.74 -13.73 21.92
C ASN A 296 14.84 -14.46 22.94
N GLY A 297 13.82 -13.80 23.49
CA GLY A 297 12.93 -14.39 24.50
C GLY A 297 13.49 -14.32 25.93
N GLU A 298 14.53 -13.51 26.14
CA GLU A 298 15.10 -13.24 27.47
C GLU A 298 14.14 -12.40 28.31
N THR A 299 14.19 -12.61 29.63
CA THR A 299 13.37 -11.87 30.58
C THR A 299 14.16 -10.65 31.07
N VAL A 300 13.50 -9.49 31.14
CA VAL A 300 14.06 -8.25 31.70
C VAL A 300 13.48 -8.02 33.07
N PHE A 301 14.35 -7.93 34.07
CA PHE A 301 14.01 -7.39 35.37
C PHE A 301 14.07 -5.85 35.35
N TYR A 302 12.96 -5.18 35.66
CA TYR A 302 12.91 -3.72 35.74
C TYR A 302 12.66 -3.26 37.17
N THR A 303 13.63 -2.54 37.73
CA THR A 303 13.60 -2.06 39.12
C THR A 303 12.50 -1.03 39.37
N ALA A 304 11.77 -1.18 40.47
CA ALA A 304 10.75 -0.22 40.93
C ALA A 304 11.36 1.02 41.63
N TYR A 305 12.68 0.99 41.89
CA TYR A 305 13.46 2.05 42.53
C TYR A 305 14.52 2.59 41.55
N ASN A 306 14.96 3.84 41.76
CA ASN A 306 16.11 4.39 41.06
C ASN A 306 17.41 4.07 41.82
N GLU A 307 18.58 4.25 41.19
CA GLU A 307 19.91 4.01 41.78
C GLU A 307 20.18 4.80 43.07
N LYS A 308 19.40 5.86 43.34
CA LYS A 308 19.45 6.65 44.57
C LYS A 308 18.51 6.12 45.68
N GLY A 309 17.90 4.95 45.48
CA GLY A 309 17.00 4.30 46.43
C GLY A 309 15.59 4.92 46.52
N ASN A 310 15.21 5.82 45.61
CA ASN A 310 13.88 6.42 45.63
C ASN A 310 12.91 5.63 44.75
N LYS A 311 11.66 5.49 45.19
CA LYS A 311 10.58 4.90 44.40
C LYS A 311 10.43 5.62 43.05
N ARG A 312 10.32 4.86 41.97
CA ARG A 312 10.04 5.42 40.64
C ARG A 312 8.61 5.99 40.59
N ARG A 313 8.38 6.94 39.68
CA ARG A 313 7.07 7.57 39.48
C ARG A 313 6.04 6.51 39.06
N VAL A 314 4.80 6.65 39.56
CA VAL A 314 3.68 5.72 39.32
C VAL A 314 3.95 4.32 39.89
N PHE A 315 4.45 4.26 41.14
CA PHE A 315 4.81 3.02 41.83
C PHE A 315 3.66 1.98 41.90
N ASN A 316 2.40 2.44 42.02
CA ASN A 316 1.23 1.57 42.08
C ASN A 316 1.10 0.65 40.86
N ALA A 317 1.63 1.04 39.69
CA ALA A 317 1.62 0.18 38.51
C ALA A 317 2.47 -1.08 38.74
N PHE A 318 3.61 -0.96 39.43
CA PHE A 318 4.49 -2.09 39.76
C PHE A 318 3.86 -3.03 40.81
N GLU A 319 3.16 -2.50 41.80
CA GLU A 319 2.44 -3.32 42.80
C GLU A 319 1.26 -4.10 42.20
N SER A 320 0.72 -3.59 41.09
CA SER A 320 -0.49 -4.10 40.47
C SER A 320 -0.24 -5.12 39.37
N ALA A 321 0.98 -5.18 38.82
CA ALA A 321 1.36 -6.06 37.73
C ALA A 321 1.39 -7.53 38.19
N GLN A 322 0.75 -8.40 37.42
CA GLN A 322 0.65 -9.83 37.65
C GLN A 322 1.15 -10.61 36.43
N PRO A 323 1.59 -11.87 36.59
CA PRO A 323 1.95 -12.73 35.46
C PRO A 323 0.83 -12.75 34.40
N LYS A 324 1.23 -12.76 33.12
CA LYS A 324 0.38 -12.70 31.90
C LYS A 324 -0.20 -11.34 31.53
N ASP A 325 -0.05 -10.31 32.36
CA ASP A 325 -0.41 -8.94 31.98
C ASP A 325 0.38 -8.49 30.74
N LYS A 326 -0.23 -7.69 29.86
CA LYS A 326 0.36 -7.29 28.57
C LYS A 326 1.06 -5.95 28.66
N ILE A 327 2.16 -5.79 27.93
CA ILE A 327 2.99 -4.58 27.99
C ILE A 327 3.43 -4.08 26.62
N LEU A 328 3.29 -2.77 26.38
CA LEU A 328 3.86 -2.09 25.22
C LEU A 328 5.20 -1.46 25.61
N PHE A 329 6.24 -1.73 24.83
CA PHE A 329 7.55 -1.15 25.02
C PHE A 329 7.69 0.14 24.21
N TYR A 330 7.78 1.26 24.92
CA TYR A 330 8.03 2.58 24.35
C TYR A 330 9.49 2.99 24.55
N GLU A 331 10.20 3.25 23.48
CA GLU A 331 11.54 3.81 23.53
C GLU A 331 11.48 5.34 23.59
N SER A 332 12.05 5.90 24.65
CA SER A 332 12.15 7.35 24.83
C SER A 332 13.23 7.97 23.92
N THR A 333 13.60 9.24 24.13
CA THR A 333 14.54 9.98 23.28
C THR A 333 15.82 9.15 22.99
N PRO A 334 16.27 9.04 21.72
CA PRO A 334 15.88 9.86 20.56
C PRO A 334 14.66 9.37 19.77
N ARG A 335 14.23 8.10 19.90
CA ARG A 335 13.23 7.47 19.03
C ARG A 335 11.80 7.95 19.29
N LYS A 336 11.38 7.97 20.57
CA LYS A 336 10.02 8.38 20.98
C LYS A 336 8.91 7.59 20.26
N GLU A 337 8.99 6.27 20.30
CA GLU A 337 8.06 5.39 19.60
C GLU A 337 7.83 4.07 20.35
N ILE A 338 6.70 3.39 20.10
CA ILE A 338 6.44 2.04 20.58
C ILE A 338 6.99 1.04 19.56
N VAL A 339 7.79 0.10 20.02
CA VAL A 339 8.60 -0.80 19.16
C VAL A 339 8.31 -2.29 19.36
N ALA A 340 7.67 -2.67 20.46
CA ALA A 340 7.41 -4.07 20.77
C ALA A 340 6.24 -4.28 21.72
N LEU A 341 5.72 -5.51 21.69
CA LEU A 341 4.73 -6.06 22.60
C LEU A 341 5.39 -7.14 23.48
N GLY A 342 5.03 -7.17 24.75
CA GLY A 342 5.48 -8.15 25.72
C GLY A 342 4.41 -8.59 26.70
N GLU A 343 4.84 -9.35 27.70
CA GLU A 343 4.04 -9.72 28.86
C GLU A 343 4.86 -9.75 30.15
N VAL A 344 4.16 -9.63 31.27
CA VAL A 344 4.72 -9.84 32.61
C VAL A 344 4.91 -11.34 32.85
N VAL A 345 6.14 -11.71 33.21
CA VAL A 345 6.50 -13.09 33.59
C VAL A 345 6.29 -13.28 35.08
N GLU A 346 6.73 -12.31 35.88
CA GLU A 346 6.64 -12.31 37.33
C GLU A 346 6.31 -10.90 37.80
N GLY A 347 5.33 -10.78 38.71
CA GLY A 347 4.91 -9.51 39.31
C GLY A 347 5.99 -8.90 40.22
N LEU A 348 5.61 -8.06 41.19
CA LEU A 348 6.59 -7.44 42.09
C LEU A 348 7.36 -8.50 42.90
N HIS A 349 8.65 -8.65 42.63
CA HIS A 349 9.57 -9.58 43.31
C HIS A 349 10.93 -8.91 43.53
N VAL A 350 11.81 -9.59 44.27
CA VAL A 350 13.12 -9.06 44.67
C VAL A 350 14.23 -9.80 43.95
N GLU A 351 15.10 -9.07 43.26
CA GLU A 351 16.27 -9.63 42.57
C GLU A 351 17.54 -8.83 42.92
N THR A 352 18.71 -9.46 42.74
CA THR A 352 20.00 -8.79 42.91
C THR A 352 20.41 -8.18 41.57
N GLU A 353 20.27 -6.86 41.45
CA GLU A 353 20.54 -6.13 40.20
C GLU A 353 21.87 -5.35 40.28
N GLU A 354 22.60 -5.31 39.16
CA GLU A 354 23.87 -4.59 39.06
C GLU A 354 23.65 -3.07 39.29
N GLY A 355 24.39 -2.48 40.22
CA GLY A 355 24.23 -1.06 40.61
C GLY A 355 23.43 -0.81 41.89
N PHE A 356 22.85 -1.84 42.51
CA PHE A 356 22.20 -1.75 43.82
C PHE A 356 23.00 -2.52 44.90
N PRO A 357 23.25 -1.92 46.09
CA PRO A 357 24.04 -2.55 47.14
C PRO A 357 23.28 -3.65 47.91
N GLU A 358 21.95 -3.68 47.80
CA GLU A 358 21.05 -4.67 48.41
C GLU A 358 20.02 -5.13 47.36
N PRO A 359 19.42 -6.33 47.51
CA PRO A 359 18.36 -6.80 46.62
C PRO A 359 17.22 -5.78 46.52
N VAL A 360 16.73 -5.54 45.31
CA VAL A 360 15.78 -4.46 45.00
C VAL A 360 14.49 -5.05 44.43
N GLU A 361 13.34 -4.43 44.72
CA GLU A 361 12.06 -4.86 44.16
C GLU A 361 11.89 -4.38 42.71
N GLY A 362 11.32 -5.22 41.86
CA GLY A 362 11.06 -4.97 40.45
C GLY A 362 10.07 -5.96 39.84
N VAL A 363 9.80 -5.80 38.55
CA VAL A 363 8.86 -6.64 37.79
C VAL A 363 9.61 -7.20 36.58
N SER A 364 9.33 -8.47 36.24
CA SER A 364 10.01 -9.17 35.16
C SER A 364 9.12 -9.28 33.93
N PHE A 365 9.62 -8.84 32.79
CA PHE A 365 8.90 -8.81 31.52
C PHE A 365 9.58 -9.67 30.47
N ARG A 366 8.80 -10.22 29.54
CA ARG A 366 9.29 -10.96 28.38
C ARG A 366 8.75 -10.36 27.09
N TYR A 367 9.61 -10.33 26.09
CA TYR A 367 9.27 -9.95 24.72
C TYR A 367 8.36 -11.00 24.05
N ILE A 368 7.34 -10.54 23.31
CA ILE A 368 6.45 -11.41 22.51
C ILE A 368 6.72 -11.20 21.01
N ARG A 369 6.57 -9.97 20.52
CA ARG A 369 6.74 -9.63 19.10
C ARG A 369 7.13 -8.18 18.89
N ASP A 370 7.68 -7.89 17.72
CA ASP A 370 7.90 -6.53 17.25
C ASP A 370 6.55 -5.87 16.98
N VAL A 371 6.49 -4.58 17.27
CA VAL A 371 5.39 -3.70 16.89
C VAL A 371 5.99 -2.71 15.89
N LYS A 372 5.34 -2.50 14.74
CA LYS A 372 5.77 -1.46 13.80
C LYS A 372 5.83 -0.11 14.54
N ALA A 373 6.89 0.66 14.34
CA ALA A 373 7.17 1.84 15.15
C ALA A 373 6.00 2.85 15.19
N ILE A 374 5.31 2.93 16.32
CA ILE A 374 4.22 3.91 16.51
C ILE A 374 4.80 5.14 17.22
N THR A 375 4.90 6.25 16.50
CA THR A 375 5.53 7.48 16.99
C THR A 375 4.69 8.18 18.05
N TRP A 376 5.35 8.91 18.95
CA TRP A 376 4.69 9.75 19.95
C TRP A 376 3.67 10.72 19.34
N SER A 377 3.96 11.29 18.17
CA SER A 377 3.05 12.16 17.44
C SER A 377 1.74 11.49 17.04
N GLN A 378 1.76 10.21 16.69
CA GLN A 378 0.55 9.48 16.32
C GLN A 378 -0.30 9.20 17.56
N ILE A 379 0.34 8.79 18.64
CA ILE A 379 -0.30 8.46 19.92
C ILE A 379 -1.07 9.66 20.48
N ILE A 380 -0.48 10.87 20.48
CA ILE A 380 -1.13 12.07 21.05
C ILE A 380 -2.28 12.60 20.20
N ASN A 381 -2.40 12.18 18.94
CA ASN A 381 -3.46 12.60 18.02
C ASN A 381 -4.70 11.71 18.12
N VAL A 382 -4.64 10.60 18.86
CA VAL A 382 -5.79 9.71 19.10
C VAL A 382 -6.65 10.27 20.23
N GLU A 383 -7.92 10.52 19.97
CA GLU A 383 -8.86 11.12 20.93
C GLU A 383 -8.99 10.26 22.19
N GLU A 384 -9.04 8.94 22.01
CA GLU A 384 -9.17 7.93 23.05
C GLU A 384 -7.96 7.88 24.00
N LEU A 385 -6.80 8.40 23.57
CA LEU A 385 -5.54 8.37 24.34
C LEU A 385 -5.24 9.68 25.07
N LYS A 386 -6.01 10.75 24.83
CA LYS A 386 -5.79 12.06 25.47
C LYS A 386 -5.79 11.98 26.99
N ASP A 387 -6.63 11.10 27.54
CA ASP A 387 -6.77 10.91 28.97
C ASP A 387 -5.86 9.83 29.57
N ALA A 388 -5.13 9.10 28.72
CA ALA A 388 -4.27 8.00 29.12
C ALA A 388 -3.12 8.46 30.02
N SER A 389 -2.81 7.66 31.03
CA SER A 389 -1.73 7.92 31.99
C SER A 389 -0.38 8.23 31.35
N PRO A 390 0.13 7.46 30.36
CA PRO A 390 1.40 7.78 29.70
C PRO A 390 1.34 9.11 28.93
N VAL A 391 0.22 9.44 28.30
CA VAL A 391 0.05 10.69 27.53
C VAL A 391 0.03 11.92 28.43
N LYS A 392 -0.76 11.90 29.51
CA LYS A 392 -0.82 12.98 30.51
C LYS A 392 0.53 13.29 31.15
N ASN A 393 1.36 12.27 31.32
CA ASN A 393 2.70 12.40 31.90
C ASN A 393 3.80 12.63 30.85
N GLY A 394 3.47 12.76 29.56
CA GLY A 394 4.47 12.93 28.49
C GLY A 394 5.46 11.76 28.38
N ALA A 395 5.00 10.55 28.73
CA ALA A 395 5.81 9.35 28.94
C ALA A 395 6.98 9.51 29.94
N GLN A 396 6.96 10.57 30.77
CA GLN A 396 7.96 10.84 31.81
C GLN A 396 7.67 10.03 33.09
N GLY A 397 7.86 8.72 32.97
CA GLY A 397 7.67 7.71 34.02
C GLY A 397 8.22 6.36 33.54
N SER A 398 8.16 5.34 34.39
CA SER A 398 8.73 4.03 34.06
C SER A 398 7.69 3.04 33.58
N LEU A 399 6.64 2.82 34.37
CA LEU A 399 5.55 1.89 34.07
C LEU A 399 4.22 2.61 34.25
N PHE A 400 3.35 2.56 33.25
CA PHE A 400 2.02 3.14 33.29
C PHE A 400 0.97 2.07 33.07
N GLU A 401 -0.12 2.12 33.82
CA GLU A 401 -1.31 1.30 33.55
C GLU A 401 -2.11 1.94 32.41
N LEU A 402 -2.59 1.08 31.52
CA LEU A 402 -3.49 1.39 30.42
C LEU A 402 -4.82 0.68 30.64
N THR A 403 -5.90 1.32 30.21
CA THR A 403 -7.16 0.59 30.00
C THR A 403 -7.04 -0.28 28.75
N GLU A 404 -7.85 -1.34 28.68
CA GLU A 404 -7.96 -2.20 27.50
C GLU A 404 -8.21 -1.40 26.22
N ASN A 405 -9.12 -0.41 26.28
CA ASN A 405 -9.42 0.44 25.12
C ASN A 405 -8.22 1.29 24.67
N GLU A 406 -7.41 1.79 25.60
CA GLU A 406 -6.22 2.59 25.28
C GLU A 406 -5.12 1.71 24.68
N PHE A 407 -4.92 0.51 25.24
CA PHE A 407 -3.96 -0.46 24.72
C PHE A 407 -4.31 -0.90 23.29
N GLU A 408 -5.57 -1.25 23.05
CA GLU A 408 -6.08 -1.60 21.72
C GLU A 408 -6.01 -0.43 20.74
N ALA A 409 -6.32 0.79 21.19
CA ALA A 409 -6.22 1.98 20.35
C ALA A 409 -4.79 2.27 19.88
N ILE A 410 -3.79 1.98 20.72
CA ILE A 410 -2.38 2.08 20.33
C ILE A 410 -2.03 1.01 19.29
N LEU A 411 -2.36 -0.26 19.52
CA LEU A 411 -2.07 -1.33 18.56
C LEU A 411 -2.82 -1.13 17.22
N ALA A 412 -4.01 -0.53 17.24
CA ALA A 412 -4.74 -0.20 16.02
C ALA A 412 -4.02 0.83 15.12
N LEU A 413 -3.08 1.62 15.66
CA LEU A 413 -2.23 2.51 14.86
C LEU A 413 -1.23 1.72 14.01
N GLU A 414 -0.69 0.62 14.55
CA GLU A 414 0.17 -0.33 13.82
C GLU A 414 -0.53 -0.83 12.55
N GLU A 415 -1.80 -1.19 12.68
CA GLU A 415 -2.59 -1.79 11.61
C GLU A 415 -3.20 -0.77 10.62
N THR A 416 -3.32 0.50 11.03
CA THR A 416 -3.78 1.59 10.16
C THR A 416 -2.70 1.97 9.16
N GLU A 417 -1.44 1.99 9.59
CA GLU A 417 -0.30 2.18 8.69
C GLU A 417 -0.13 1.02 7.70
N LEU A 418 -0.38 -0.23 8.12
CA LEU A 418 -0.27 -1.39 7.22
C LEU A 418 -1.25 -1.32 6.03
N MET A 419 -2.43 -0.74 6.21
CA MET A 419 -3.40 -0.51 5.13
C MET A 419 -3.10 0.74 4.29
N GLU A 420 -2.39 1.71 4.84
CA GLU A 420 -2.08 2.99 4.18
C GLU A 420 -0.69 3.02 3.52
N GLU A 421 0.15 2.00 3.75
CA GLU A 421 1.52 1.90 3.21
C GLU A 421 1.79 0.75 2.23
N GLU A 422 0.86 -0.21 2.03
CA GLU A 422 1.02 -1.20 0.97
C GLU A 422 0.84 -0.53 -0.40
N GLU A 423 1.97 -0.06 -0.96
CA GLU A 423 2.04 0.50 -2.31
C GLU A 423 2.41 -0.60 -3.31
N GLU A 424 1.52 -0.88 -4.25
CA GLU A 424 1.86 -1.70 -5.41
C GLU A 424 2.73 -0.88 -6.38
N LEU A 425 3.81 -1.49 -6.87
CA LEU A 425 4.70 -0.83 -7.82
C LEU A 425 3.96 -0.53 -9.13
N PRO A 426 4.11 0.68 -9.69
CA PRO A 426 3.56 0.97 -11.01
C PRO A 426 4.16 0.03 -12.07
N HIS A 427 3.31 -0.79 -12.69
CA HIS A 427 3.73 -1.79 -13.68
C HIS A 427 3.51 -1.30 -15.13
N VAL A 428 4.37 -1.73 -16.04
CA VAL A 428 4.39 -1.43 -17.48
C VAL A 428 4.19 -2.72 -18.27
N ASP A 429 3.10 -2.78 -19.05
CA ASP A 429 2.81 -3.94 -19.90
C ASP A 429 3.50 -3.86 -21.28
N PHE A 430 4.55 -4.65 -21.47
CA PHE A 430 5.24 -4.79 -22.76
C PHE A 430 4.48 -5.60 -23.82
N SER A 431 3.31 -6.16 -23.49
CA SER A 431 2.42 -6.79 -24.46
C SER A 431 1.82 -5.75 -25.41
N LEU A 432 1.57 -4.53 -24.92
CA LEU A 432 1.00 -3.42 -25.68
C LEU A 432 1.86 -3.04 -26.89
N PRO A 433 1.24 -2.67 -28.03
CA PRO A 433 1.96 -2.23 -29.22
C PRO A 433 2.53 -0.82 -29.05
N ILE A 434 3.69 -0.58 -29.66
CA ILE A 434 4.33 0.75 -29.66
C ILE A 434 3.73 1.62 -30.77
N GLU A 435 3.11 2.72 -30.38
CA GLU A 435 2.67 3.77 -31.30
C GLU A 435 3.70 4.91 -31.34
N ILE A 436 4.21 5.21 -32.54
CA ILE A 436 5.09 6.37 -32.76
C ILE A 436 4.30 7.44 -33.51
N LYS A 437 4.08 8.59 -32.86
CA LYS A 437 3.34 9.73 -33.43
C LYS A 437 4.30 10.84 -33.85
N GLY A 438 3.98 11.53 -34.95
CA GLY A 438 4.74 12.70 -35.41
C GLY A 438 6.18 12.43 -35.88
N LEU A 439 6.55 11.17 -36.13
CA LEU A 439 7.88 10.79 -36.65
C LEU A 439 7.74 9.84 -37.83
N HIS A 440 8.60 10.05 -38.83
CA HIS A 440 8.71 9.23 -40.02
C HIS A 440 10.08 8.55 -40.09
N PHE A 441 10.06 7.24 -40.31
CA PHE A 441 11.24 6.38 -40.47
C PHE A 441 11.00 5.43 -41.65
N GLU A 442 11.99 5.25 -42.53
CA GLU A 442 11.91 4.32 -43.68
C GLU A 442 11.58 2.89 -43.20
N ASP A 443 12.31 2.41 -42.18
CA ASP A 443 12.13 1.08 -41.58
C ASP A 443 11.33 1.12 -40.26
N LYS A 444 10.29 1.96 -40.16
CA LYS A 444 9.51 2.17 -38.92
C LYS A 444 9.08 0.87 -38.23
N GLN A 445 8.55 -0.09 -39.00
CA GLN A 445 8.06 -1.37 -38.46
C GLN A 445 9.19 -2.25 -37.92
N LEU A 446 10.38 -2.22 -38.54
CA LEU A 446 11.54 -2.95 -38.05
C LEU A 446 12.04 -2.36 -36.73
N ILE A 447 12.13 -1.02 -36.64
CA ILE A 447 12.53 -0.32 -35.42
C ILE A 447 11.58 -0.67 -34.27
N ILE A 448 10.26 -0.55 -34.50
CA ILE A 448 9.23 -0.92 -33.51
C ILE A 448 9.41 -2.38 -33.05
N LYS A 449 9.56 -3.31 -34.00
CA LYS A 449 9.77 -4.73 -33.69
C LYS A 449 11.03 -4.96 -32.86
N GLN A 450 12.14 -4.30 -33.20
CA GLN A 450 13.41 -4.41 -32.46
C GLN A 450 13.26 -3.87 -31.04
N VAL A 451 12.67 -2.68 -30.87
CA VAL A 451 12.39 -2.07 -29.56
C VAL A 451 11.52 -3.00 -28.73
N GLN A 452 10.36 -3.42 -29.24
CA GLN A 452 9.42 -4.23 -28.49
C GLN A 452 10.02 -5.60 -28.10
N THR A 453 10.79 -6.21 -29.00
CA THR A 453 11.49 -7.47 -28.71
C THR A 453 12.57 -7.28 -27.64
N ALA A 454 13.33 -6.18 -27.68
CA ALA A 454 14.35 -5.89 -26.67
C ALA A 454 13.73 -5.69 -25.28
N LEU A 455 12.67 -4.88 -25.17
CA LEU A 455 11.99 -4.58 -23.91
C LEU A 455 11.41 -5.83 -23.24
N ARG A 456 10.74 -6.70 -24.02
CA ARG A 456 10.18 -7.99 -23.55
C ARG A 456 11.25 -8.96 -23.05
N ASN A 457 12.47 -8.87 -23.56
CA ASN A 457 13.61 -9.69 -23.12
C ASN A 457 14.41 -9.05 -21.98
N GLY A 458 13.87 -8.03 -21.30
CA GLY A 458 14.56 -7.39 -20.17
C GLY A 458 15.73 -6.50 -20.55
N LYS A 459 15.88 -6.12 -21.83
CA LYS A 459 17.01 -5.30 -22.27
C LYS A 459 16.69 -3.81 -22.16
N ASN A 460 17.69 -3.06 -21.71
CA ASN A 460 17.76 -1.61 -21.91
C ASN A 460 18.04 -1.30 -23.38
N ILE A 461 17.85 -0.06 -23.82
CA ILE A 461 17.95 0.31 -25.25
C ILE A 461 19.02 1.38 -25.45
N ILE A 462 19.81 1.24 -26.53
CA ILE A 462 20.63 2.32 -27.07
C ILE A 462 20.20 2.58 -28.51
N LEU A 463 19.69 3.78 -28.77
CA LEU A 463 19.37 4.25 -30.10
C LEU A 463 20.63 4.85 -30.74
N THR A 464 21.12 4.26 -31.82
CA THR A 464 22.37 4.70 -32.47
C THR A 464 22.10 5.25 -33.86
N GLY A 465 22.77 6.34 -34.24
CA GLY A 465 22.76 6.79 -35.63
C GLY A 465 23.23 8.22 -35.81
N PRO A 466 23.21 8.71 -37.07
CA PRO A 466 23.57 10.08 -37.43
C PRO A 466 22.84 11.16 -36.62
N PRO A 467 23.41 12.37 -36.48
CA PRO A 467 22.71 13.49 -35.86
C PRO A 467 21.45 13.84 -36.66
N GLY A 468 20.43 14.34 -35.95
CA GLY A 468 19.18 14.79 -36.58
C GLY A 468 18.24 13.68 -37.06
N THR A 469 18.50 12.39 -36.77
CA THR A 469 17.59 11.29 -37.13
C THR A 469 16.39 11.09 -36.20
N GLY A 470 16.26 11.90 -35.14
CA GLY A 470 15.10 11.86 -34.24
C GLY A 470 15.20 10.82 -33.11
N LYS A 471 16.40 10.31 -32.79
CA LYS A 471 16.65 9.32 -31.71
C LYS A 471 16.06 9.73 -30.37
N SER A 472 16.32 10.96 -29.92
CA SER A 472 15.82 11.47 -28.64
C SER A 472 14.31 11.70 -28.66
N LYS A 473 13.72 12.03 -29.83
CA LYS A 473 12.26 12.07 -30.00
C LYS A 473 11.66 10.66 -29.95
N LEU A 474 12.29 9.67 -30.59
CA LEU A 474 11.89 8.27 -30.56
C LEU A 474 11.91 7.69 -29.14
N ALA A 475 12.95 7.97 -28.35
CA ALA A 475 13.03 7.54 -26.95
C ALA A 475 11.82 8.01 -26.14
N LYS A 476 11.39 9.27 -26.31
CA LYS A 476 10.22 9.84 -25.64
C LYS A 476 8.92 9.17 -26.11
N GLU A 477 8.78 8.92 -27.41
CA GLU A 477 7.60 8.25 -27.96
C GLU A 477 7.49 6.80 -27.47
N ILE A 478 8.60 6.09 -27.29
CA ILE A 478 8.59 4.76 -26.68
C ILE A 478 7.98 4.82 -25.27
N CYS A 479 8.45 5.73 -24.40
CA CYS A 479 7.88 5.88 -23.06
C CYS A 479 6.39 6.26 -23.11
N ARG A 480 6.02 7.22 -23.96
CA ARG A 480 4.62 7.66 -24.12
C ARG A 480 3.70 6.53 -24.60
N SER A 481 4.19 5.65 -25.48
CA SER A 481 3.41 4.52 -25.98
C SER A 481 3.01 3.51 -24.89
N PHE A 482 3.83 3.41 -23.83
CA PHE A 482 3.56 2.57 -22.66
C PHE A 482 2.90 3.35 -21.50
N GLY A 483 2.62 4.65 -21.68
CA GLY A 483 2.07 5.50 -20.62
C GLY A 483 3.00 5.68 -19.43
N VAL A 484 4.32 5.47 -19.61
CA VAL A 484 5.30 5.55 -18.51
C VAL A 484 5.95 6.94 -18.47
N ASP A 485 6.04 7.49 -17.26
CA ASP A 485 6.80 8.71 -16.99
C ASP A 485 8.29 8.48 -17.27
N PHE A 486 9.01 9.54 -17.62
CA PHE A 486 10.45 9.45 -17.82
C PHE A 486 11.18 10.68 -17.29
N GLN A 487 12.42 10.45 -16.86
CA GLN A 487 13.42 11.49 -16.58
C GLN A 487 14.39 11.53 -17.76
N MET A 488 14.60 12.70 -18.36
CA MET A 488 15.56 12.88 -19.45
C MET A 488 16.74 13.74 -18.98
N THR A 489 17.95 13.36 -19.39
CA THR A 489 19.16 14.13 -19.16
C THR A 489 20.10 14.00 -20.37
N THR A 490 21.02 14.94 -20.55
CA THR A 490 22.09 14.86 -21.55
C THR A 490 23.40 14.52 -20.86
N ALA A 491 24.17 13.60 -21.43
CA ALA A 491 25.43 13.20 -20.84
C ALA A 491 26.52 14.25 -21.05
N THR A 492 27.32 14.46 -20.01
CA THR A 492 28.44 15.40 -20.00
C THR A 492 29.70 14.71 -19.49
N SER A 493 30.87 15.24 -19.85
CA SER A 493 32.17 14.69 -19.44
C SER A 493 32.36 14.64 -17.92
N ASP A 494 31.66 15.52 -17.19
CA ASP A 494 31.76 15.66 -15.74
C ASP A 494 30.83 14.71 -14.98
N TRP A 495 29.98 13.96 -15.68
CA TRP A 495 29.01 13.06 -15.05
C TRP A 495 29.74 11.99 -14.22
N SER A 496 29.40 11.93 -12.94
CA SER A 496 29.94 11.00 -11.97
C SER A 496 28.84 10.22 -11.24
N THR A 497 29.26 9.33 -10.34
CA THR A 497 28.37 8.60 -9.44
C THR A 497 27.51 9.54 -8.58
N TYR A 498 28.00 10.76 -8.28
CA TYR A 498 27.28 11.72 -7.45
C TYR A 498 26.00 12.25 -8.14
N GLU A 499 26.05 12.53 -9.45
CA GLU A 499 24.86 12.94 -10.21
C GLU A 499 23.89 11.77 -10.42
N THR A 500 24.42 10.55 -10.59
CA THR A 500 23.61 9.35 -10.84
C THR A 500 22.89 8.87 -9.57
N ILE A 501 23.63 8.63 -8.49
CA ILE A 501 23.11 8.03 -7.25
C ILE A 501 22.65 9.12 -6.27
N GLY A 502 23.42 10.18 -6.15
CA GLY A 502 23.21 11.23 -5.15
C GLY A 502 24.35 11.30 -4.14
N GLY A 503 24.16 12.16 -3.14
CA GLY A 503 25.07 12.29 -2.01
C GLY A 503 24.64 13.37 -1.03
N TYR A 504 25.42 13.55 0.02
CA TYR A 504 25.12 14.54 1.06
C TYR A 504 25.25 15.96 0.50
N ARG A 505 24.28 16.82 0.84
CA ARG A 505 24.31 18.25 0.58
C ARG A 505 24.00 19.03 1.85
N PRO A 506 24.64 20.18 2.08
CA PRO A 506 24.28 21.06 3.18
C PRO A 506 22.90 21.67 2.95
N GLU A 507 22.06 21.65 3.98
CA GLU A 507 20.82 22.39 4.07
C GLU A 507 21.09 23.81 4.62
N VAL A 508 20.05 24.66 4.63
CA VAL A 508 20.15 26.08 5.04
C VAL A 508 20.62 26.24 6.50
N ASP A 509 20.34 25.26 7.36
CA ASP A 509 20.75 25.21 8.76
C ASP A 509 22.16 24.63 8.98
N GLY A 510 22.86 24.24 7.91
CA GLY A 510 24.20 23.65 7.95
C GLY A 510 24.22 22.15 8.22
N THR A 511 23.07 21.50 8.39
CA THR A 511 22.98 20.04 8.47
C THR A 511 23.22 19.40 7.10
N LEU A 512 23.76 18.18 7.08
CA LEU A 512 23.94 17.42 5.84
C LEU A 512 22.76 16.47 5.66
N SER A 513 22.06 16.58 4.53
CA SER A 513 20.99 15.65 4.15
C SER A 513 21.34 14.93 2.86
N PHE A 514 20.87 13.68 2.72
CA PHE A 514 21.04 12.96 1.47
C PHE A 514 20.12 13.51 0.39
N LYS A 515 20.68 13.82 -0.78
CA LYS A 515 19.89 14.16 -1.98
C LYS A 515 20.09 13.09 -3.03
N SER A 516 19.00 12.39 -3.37
CA SER A 516 18.96 11.39 -4.44
C SER A 516 19.36 11.98 -5.79
N GLY A 517 20.21 11.27 -6.52
CA GLY A 517 20.59 11.56 -7.89
C GLY A 517 19.55 11.10 -8.92
N LEU A 518 19.89 11.25 -10.20
CA LEU A 518 18.99 10.99 -11.33
C LEU A 518 18.42 9.57 -11.33
N PHE A 519 19.26 8.56 -11.07
CA PHE A 519 18.84 7.15 -11.04
C PHE A 519 17.89 6.89 -9.88
N LEU A 520 18.27 7.25 -8.65
CA LEU A 520 17.40 7.01 -7.48
C LEU A 520 16.07 7.77 -7.54
N SER A 521 16.07 8.97 -8.12
CA SER A 521 14.85 9.77 -8.28
C SER A 521 13.79 9.12 -9.18
N CYS A 522 14.19 8.14 -10.00
CA CYS A 522 13.29 7.39 -10.87
C CYS A 522 12.36 6.43 -10.10
N PHE A 523 12.80 6.00 -8.92
CA PHE A 523 12.20 4.90 -8.17
C PHE A 523 11.40 5.35 -6.97
N LYS A 524 11.65 6.55 -6.43
CA LYS A 524 10.97 7.00 -5.21
C LYS A 524 10.71 8.50 -5.18
N ASN A 525 9.54 8.89 -4.69
CA ASN A 525 9.24 10.27 -4.36
C ASN A 525 10.03 10.70 -3.12
N LYS A 526 10.77 11.80 -3.22
CA LYS A 526 11.54 12.31 -2.09
C LYS A 526 10.69 12.74 -0.89
N VAL A 527 9.51 13.31 -1.13
CA VAL A 527 8.65 13.89 -0.08
C VAL A 527 7.66 12.85 0.42
N THR A 528 6.99 12.18 -0.51
CA THR A 528 5.95 11.23 -0.13
C THR A 528 6.49 9.84 0.12
N HIS A 529 7.78 9.55 -0.13
CA HIS A 529 8.37 8.20 -0.08
C HIS A 529 7.69 7.15 -0.98
N GLN A 530 6.77 7.59 -1.83
CA GLN A 530 6.01 6.72 -2.71
C GLN A 530 6.90 6.11 -3.79
N GLN A 531 6.81 4.80 -4.01
CA GLN A 531 7.56 4.14 -5.08
C GLN A 531 7.05 4.57 -6.47
N LYS A 532 7.96 4.62 -7.44
CA LYS A 532 7.72 5.12 -8.80
C LYS A 532 8.40 4.21 -9.81
N ASN A 533 7.89 4.26 -11.04
CA ASN A 533 8.51 3.61 -12.18
C ASN A 533 8.76 4.63 -13.30
N LYS A 534 9.69 5.57 -13.09
CA LYS A 534 10.08 6.53 -14.13
C LYS A 534 11.26 5.99 -14.92
N TRP A 535 11.14 5.89 -16.23
CA TRP A 535 12.27 5.45 -17.06
C TRP A 535 13.33 6.54 -17.18
N LEU A 536 14.59 6.13 -17.38
CA LEU A 536 15.70 7.08 -17.55
C LEU A 536 16.10 7.17 -19.03
N ILE A 537 16.01 8.38 -19.60
CA ILE A 537 16.50 8.68 -20.95
C ILE A 537 17.81 9.45 -20.83
N ILE A 538 18.88 8.90 -21.41
CA ILE A 538 20.21 9.52 -21.46
C ILE A 538 20.53 9.90 -22.90
N ASP A 539 20.48 11.20 -23.19
CA ASP A 539 20.88 11.73 -24.49
C ASP A 539 22.40 11.85 -24.59
N GLU A 540 22.95 11.57 -25.77
CA GLU A 540 24.40 11.69 -26.05
C GLU A 540 25.26 10.87 -25.07
N MET A 541 24.84 9.63 -24.79
CA MET A 541 25.39 8.81 -23.71
C MET A 541 26.90 8.54 -23.81
N ASN A 542 27.46 8.55 -25.02
CA ASN A 542 28.90 8.42 -25.24
C ASN A 542 29.73 9.62 -24.73
N ARG A 543 29.10 10.76 -24.44
CA ARG A 543 29.79 11.97 -23.94
C ARG A 543 30.29 11.89 -22.51
N ALA A 544 29.88 10.87 -21.77
CA ALA A 544 30.26 10.64 -20.38
C ALA A 544 30.98 9.30 -20.22
N ASP A 545 31.84 9.21 -19.20
CA ASP A 545 32.36 7.93 -18.72
C ASP A 545 31.25 7.21 -17.94
N ILE A 546 30.48 6.38 -18.66
CA ILE A 546 29.32 5.68 -18.10
C ILE A 546 29.74 4.64 -17.07
N ASP A 547 30.91 4.01 -17.22
CA ASP A 547 31.41 3.05 -16.25
C ASP A 547 31.73 3.74 -14.92
N LYS A 548 32.28 4.96 -14.95
CA LYS A 548 32.45 5.80 -13.75
C LYS A 548 31.11 6.26 -13.18
N ALA A 549 30.17 6.68 -14.02
CA ALA A 549 28.88 7.23 -13.58
C ALA A 549 27.93 6.17 -12.98
N PHE A 550 27.94 4.94 -13.51
CA PHE A 550 27.01 3.86 -13.14
C PHE A 550 27.68 2.63 -12.51
N GLY A 551 29.02 2.60 -12.37
CA GLY A 551 29.76 1.39 -12.01
C GLY A 551 29.26 0.68 -10.75
N SER A 552 28.91 1.42 -9.70
CA SER A 552 28.36 0.88 -8.45
C SER A 552 26.91 0.38 -8.55
N LEU A 553 26.20 0.66 -9.64
CA LEU A 553 24.80 0.26 -9.88
C LEU A 553 24.67 -0.91 -10.86
N PHE A 554 25.76 -1.41 -11.42
CA PHE A 554 25.71 -2.50 -12.40
C PHE A 554 25.15 -3.81 -11.83
N SER A 555 25.31 -4.05 -10.52
CA SER A 555 24.72 -5.20 -9.84
C SER A 555 23.21 -5.01 -9.62
N ALA A 556 22.77 -3.77 -9.37
CA ALA A 556 21.35 -3.45 -9.21
C ALA A 556 20.60 -3.64 -10.54
N LEU A 557 21.23 -3.29 -11.67
CA LEU A 557 20.69 -3.57 -13.00
C LEU A 557 20.67 -5.08 -13.35
N THR A 558 21.34 -5.94 -12.57
CA THR A 558 21.32 -7.40 -12.76
C THR A 558 20.45 -8.13 -11.76
N GLY A 559 19.75 -7.42 -10.86
CA GLY A 559 18.86 -8.02 -9.88
C GLY A 559 19.41 -8.11 -8.46
N ASP A 560 20.67 -7.70 -8.22
CA ASP A 560 21.31 -7.83 -6.91
C ASP A 560 20.96 -6.65 -5.99
N ASP A 561 20.79 -6.93 -4.70
CA ASP A 561 20.58 -5.90 -3.69
C ASP A 561 21.91 -5.15 -3.42
N ILE A 562 21.85 -3.83 -3.33
CA ILE A 562 23.01 -2.97 -3.08
C ILE A 562 22.76 -2.07 -1.88
N VAL A 563 23.66 -2.10 -0.90
CA VAL A 563 23.71 -1.09 0.16
C VAL A 563 24.62 0.06 -0.29
N LEU A 564 24.08 1.26 -0.35
CA LEU A 564 24.83 2.46 -0.71
C LEU A 564 25.64 2.99 0.48
N PRO A 565 26.75 3.70 0.24
CA PRO A 565 27.56 4.32 1.29
C PRO A 565 26.93 5.61 1.85
N PHE A 566 25.59 5.65 1.91
CA PHE A 566 24.80 6.80 2.34
C PHE A 566 23.71 6.34 3.31
N ASN A 567 23.34 7.22 4.23
CA ASN A 567 22.29 7.00 5.20
C ASN A 567 21.16 8.02 4.97
N THR A 568 19.95 7.67 5.39
CA THR A 568 18.86 8.64 5.52
C THR A 568 19.16 9.63 6.65
N ASP A 569 18.34 10.67 6.73
CA ASP A 569 18.47 11.69 7.78
C ASP A 569 18.31 11.08 9.20
N ASN A 570 17.65 9.92 9.30
CA ASN A 570 17.48 9.14 10.52
C ASN A 570 18.64 8.18 10.83
N GLY A 571 19.68 8.14 9.99
CA GLY A 571 20.87 7.30 10.18
C GLY A 571 20.74 5.87 9.64
N THR A 572 19.66 5.54 8.93
CA THR A 572 19.46 4.20 8.34
C THR A 572 20.18 4.08 6.99
N PRO A 573 20.92 2.99 6.72
CA PRO A 573 21.58 2.79 5.43
C PRO A 573 20.59 2.77 4.26
N ILE A 574 20.96 3.43 3.17
CA ILE A 574 20.17 3.45 1.94
C ILE A 574 20.42 2.16 1.15
N VAL A 575 19.35 1.49 0.73
CA VAL A 575 19.41 0.21 0.02
C VAL A 575 18.67 0.30 -1.32
N ILE A 576 19.27 -0.25 -2.36
CA ILE A 576 18.63 -0.50 -3.65
C ILE A 576 18.29 -1.98 -3.71
N ARG A 577 17.04 -2.31 -4.02
CA ARG A 577 16.56 -3.69 -4.16
C ARG A 577 15.86 -3.86 -5.49
N SER A 578 15.90 -5.06 -6.03
CA SER A 578 15.11 -5.41 -7.22
C SER A 578 13.75 -5.96 -6.80
N GLU A 579 12.72 -5.67 -7.59
CA GLU A 579 11.37 -6.18 -7.34
C GLU A 579 11.34 -7.72 -7.32
N ARG A 580 10.76 -8.30 -6.26
CA ARG A 580 10.51 -9.74 -6.12
C ARG A 580 9.02 -10.05 -6.17
N GLU A 581 8.67 -11.23 -6.68
CA GLU A 581 7.28 -11.60 -7.05
C GLU A 581 6.31 -11.75 -5.87
N GLU A 582 6.81 -11.73 -4.62
CA GLU A 582 6.04 -12.00 -3.40
C GLU A 582 6.23 -10.93 -2.29
N GLU A 583 6.84 -9.79 -2.59
CA GLU A 583 7.09 -8.74 -1.58
C GLU A 583 6.04 -7.63 -1.66
N THR A 584 5.30 -7.42 -0.56
CA THR A 584 4.60 -6.15 -0.32
C THR A 584 5.63 -5.11 0.14
N PHE A 585 5.64 -3.94 -0.48
CA PHE A 585 6.62 -2.90 -0.18
C PHE A 585 6.13 -2.02 0.96
N ILE A 586 6.94 -1.94 2.01
CA ILE A 586 6.70 -1.00 3.10
C ILE A 586 7.24 0.35 2.66
N LYS A 587 6.41 1.37 2.72
CA LYS A 587 6.78 2.74 2.44
C LYS A 587 7.84 3.22 3.43
N ASN A 588 9.06 3.47 2.96
CA ASN A 588 10.16 3.90 3.82
C ASN A 588 11.08 4.93 3.12
N ASP A 589 11.90 5.58 3.94
CA ASP A 589 12.85 6.60 3.52
C ASP A 589 14.15 6.01 2.97
N ASN A 590 14.52 4.79 3.34
CA ASN A 590 15.83 4.21 3.07
C ASN A 590 15.92 3.26 1.86
N GLU A 591 14.80 2.74 1.34
CA GLU A 591 14.82 1.73 0.27
C GLU A 591 14.33 2.25 -1.07
N TYR A 592 15.04 1.88 -2.13
CA TYR A 592 14.70 2.19 -3.51
C TYR A 592 14.48 0.88 -4.26
N ILE A 593 13.27 0.65 -4.72
CA ILE A 593 12.93 -0.58 -5.42
C ILE A 593 13.02 -0.33 -6.92
N ILE A 594 13.73 -1.21 -7.65
CA ILE A 594 13.80 -1.19 -9.11
C ILE A 594 12.72 -2.14 -9.65
N PRO A 595 11.65 -1.63 -10.30
CA PRO A 595 10.67 -2.47 -10.97
C PRO A 595 11.29 -3.33 -12.07
N ASN A 596 10.83 -4.57 -12.25
CA ASN A 596 11.36 -5.49 -13.27
C ASN A 596 11.14 -5.01 -14.71
N ASP A 597 10.20 -4.11 -14.90
CA ASP A 597 9.82 -3.46 -16.15
C ASP A 597 10.38 -2.03 -16.29
N TRP A 598 11.20 -1.57 -15.34
CA TRP A 598 11.94 -0.32 -15.49
C TRP A 598 13.01 -0.43 -16.58
N ARG A 599 13.22 0.63 -17.36
CA ARG A 599 14.22 0.64 -18.45
C ARG A 599 15.01 1.94 -18.54
N LEU A 600 16.24 1.80 -19.01
CA LEU A 600 17.12 2.88 -19.46
C LEU A 600 17.14 2.94 -20.99
N ILE A 601 16.95 4.13 -21.55
CA ILE A 601 17.07 4.40 -22.99
C ILE A 601 18.19 5.42 -23.24
N GLY A 602 19.29 4.98 -23.82
CA GLY A 602 20.38 5.85 -24.28
C GLY A 602 20.21 6.27 -25.74
N THR A 603 20.71 7.45 -26.10
CA THR A 603 20.97 7.82 -27.49
C THR A 603 22.47 7.97 -27.72
N MET A 604 22.94 7.64 -28.91
CA MET A 604 24.36 7.76 -29.26
C MET A 604 24.51 8.24 -30.71
N ASN A 605 25.29 9.30 -30.90
CA ASN A 605 25.71 9.74 -32.22
C ASN A 605 26.88 8.88 -32.71
N THR A 606 26.75 8.31 -33.90
CA THR A 606 27.75 7.40 -34.49
C THR A 606 28.97 8.12 -35.07
N PHE A 607 28.89 9.45 -35.24
CA PHE A 607 29.97 10.28 -35.81
C PHE A 607 30.97 10.79 -34.78
N ASP A 608 30.58 10.91 -33.51
CA ASP A 608 31.44 11.45 -32.44
C ASP A 608 32.51 10.43 -31.97
N LYS A 609 32.91 9.48 -32.84
CA LYS A 609 33.86 8.40 -32.54
C LYS A 609 35.28 8.87 -32.20
N ALA A 610 35.65 10.10 -32.56
CA ALA A 610 37.01 10.61 -32.37
C ALA A 610 37.28 11.21 -30.98
N SER A 611 36.27 11.39 -30.13
CA SER A 611 36.43 12.21 -28.91
C SER A 611 35.54 11.83 -27.73
N LEU A 612 35.01 10.60 -27.65
CA LEU A 612 34.04 10.19 -26.63
C LEU A 612 34.37 8.84 -25.98
N TYR A 613 34.02 8.68 -24.70
CA TYR A 613 34.45 7.56 -23.84
C TYR A 613 33.98 6.20 -24.41
N GLU A 614 34.89 5.21 -24.42
CA GLU A 614 34.54 3.84 -24.78
C GLU A 614 33.70 3.20 -23.67
N MET A 615 32.58 2.56 -24.05
CA MET A 615 31.75 1.83 -23.09
C MET A 615 32.30 0.42 -22.85
N SER A 616 32.36 -0.03 -21.60
CA SER A 616 32.78 -1.41 -21.29
C SER A 616 31.88 -2.47 -21.93
N TYR A 617 32.47 -3.63 -22.26
CA TYR A 617 31.72 -4.80 -22.73
C TYR A 617 30.68 -5.28 -21.70
N ALA A 618 31.01 -5.16 -20.41
CA ALA A 618 30.09 -5.50 -19.33
C ALA A 618 28.83 -4.62 -19.36
N PHE A 619 28.97 -3.32 -19.64
CA PHE A 619 27.85 -2.42 -19.86
C PHE A 619 27.08 -2.79 -21.12
N MET A 620 27.76 -2.89 -22.27
CA MET A 620 27.13 -3.10 -23.58
C MET A 620 26.22 -4.34 -23.64
N ARG A 621 26.60 -5.47 -23.02
CA ARG A 621 25.77 -6.70 -23.04
C ARG A 621 24.40 -6.56 -22.36
N ARG A 622 24.17 -5.49 -21.59
CA ARG A 622 22.91 -5.17 -20.91
C ARG A 622 21.94 -4.35 -21.78
N PHE A 623 22.42 -3.87 -22.92
CA PHE A 623 21.66 -3.04 -23.86
C PHE A 623 21.42 -3.75 -25.19
N ALA A 624 20.30 -3.43 -25.82
CA ALA A 624 20.04 -3.69 -27.23
C ALA A 624 20.35 -2.42 -28.03
N PHE A 625 21.24 -2.54 -29.01
CA PHE A 625 21.60 -1.44 -29.91
C PHE A 625 20.66 -1.45 -31.10
N ILE A 626 19.91 -0.35 -31.27
CA ILE A 626 18.89 -0.21 -32.31
C ILE A 626 19.31 0.92 -33.25
N PRO A 627 19.67 0.61 -34.51
CA PRO A 627 20.11 1.61 -35.47
C PRO A 627 18.93 2.45 -35.98
N VAL A 628 19.07 3.77 -35.89
CA VAL A 628 18.16 4.78 -36.43
C VAL A 628 18.91 5.56 -37.50
N GLY A 629 18.88 5.04 -38.72
CA GLY A 629 19.60 5.57 -39.86
C GLY A 629 18.92 6.75 -40.56
N VAL A 630 19.63 7.32 -41.54
CA VAL A 630 19.06 8.22 -42.54
C VAL A 630 18.39 7.38 -43.63
N PRO A 631 17.25 7.80 -44.20
CA PRO A 631 16.62 7.09 -45.31
C PRO A 631 17.60 6.87 -46.47
N LYS A 632 17.63 5.64 -47.02
CA LYS A 632 18.55 5.28 -48.11
C LYS A 632 18.18 5.97 -49.42
N ASN A 633 16.88 6.05 -49.70
CA ASN A 633 16.35 6.64 -50.92
C ASN A 633 15.65 7.96 -50.61
N ILE A 634 16.38 9.07 -50.74
CA ILE A 634 15.79 10.40 -50.60
C ILE A 634 15.01 10.73 -51.88
N THR A 635 13.69 10.57 -51.89
CA THR A 635 12.83 10.89 -53.04
C THR A 635 11.90 12.06 -52.76
N ASN A 636 11.26 12.60 -53.80
CA ASN A 636 10.27 13.67 -53.65
C ASN A 636 9.11 13.22 -52.76
N GLU A 637 8.62 11.98 -52.93
CA GLU A 637 7.54 11.42 -52.12
C GLU A 637 7.93 11.33 -50.64
N LEU A 638 9.17 10.92 -50.36
CA LEU A 638 9.69 10.86 -49.00
C LEU A 638 9.73 12.25 -48.37
N VAL A 639 10.31 13.24 -49.06
CA VAL A 639 10.42 14.60 -48.53
C VAL A 639 9.03 15.25 -48.37
N SER A 640 8.10 15.01 -49.29
CA SER A 640 6.69 15.41 -49.13
C SER A 640 6.04 14.81 -47.88
N SER A 641 6.34 13.55 -47.56
CA SER A 641 5.84 12.94 -46.33
C SER A 641 6.38 13.66 -45.09
N TYR A 642 7.68 13.99 -45.06
CA TYR A 642 8.30 14.75 -43.96
C TYR A 642 7.70 16.16 -43.85
N LEU A 643 7.53 16.88 -44.96
CA LEU A 643 6.89 18.20 -44.99
C LEU A 643 5.48 18.17 -44.39
N THR A 644 4.71 17.13 -44.68
CA THR A 644 3.37 16.92 -44.08
C THR A 644 3.46 16.78 -42.56
N TYR A 645 4.43 16.01 -42.05
CA TYR A 645 4.68 15.88 -40.61
C TYR A 645 5.16 17.19 -39.96
N TRP A 646 5.81 18.07 -40.73
CA TRP A 646 6.23 19.40 -40.29
C TRP A 646 5.16 20.47 -40.48
N HIS A 647 3.94 20.08 -40.87
CA HIS A 647 2.81 20.98 -41.13
C HIS A 647 3.06 21.98 -42.27
N ILE A 648 3.82 21.57 -43.29
CA ILE A 648 4.06 22.31 -44.54
C ILE A 648 3.31 21.60 -45.67
N GLU A 649 2.08 22.05 -45.95
CA GLU A 649 1.20 21.39 -46.93
C GLU A 649 1.60 21.68 -48.39
N THR A 650 2.07 22.89 -48.67
CA THR A 650 2.55 23.30 -50.00
C THR A 650 3.93 23.92 -49.91
N TYR A 651 4.92 23.26 -50.52
CA TYR A 651 6.30 23.70 -50.52
C TYR A 651 6.80 23.93 -51.96
N ARG A 652 7.22 25.17 -52.24
CA ARG A 652 7.55 25.62 -53.61
C ARG A 652 8.82 24.99 -54.17
N PHE A 653 9.77 24.62 -53.32
CA PHE A 653 11.14 24.28 -53.71
C PHE A 653 11.50 22.82 -53.44
N LEU A 654 10.51 21.91 -53.60
CA LEU A 654 10.64 20.50 -53.24
C LEU A 654 11.86 19.84 -53.89
N ASP A 655 12.04 20.01 -55.21
CA ASP A 655 13.14 19.41 -55.94
C ASP A 655 14.51 19.91 -55.44
N SER A 656 14.63 21.22 -55.20
CA SER A 656 15.85 21.85 -54.68
C SER A 656 16.19 21.34 -53.28
N LEU A 657 15.19 21.17 -52.40
CA LEU A 657 15.37 20.62 -51.06
C LEU A 657 15.81 19.14 -51.09
N VAL A 658 15.18 18.34 -51.96
CA VAL A 658 15.53 16.93 -52.17
C VAL A 658 16.96 16.78 -52.69
N GLN A 659 17.34 17.58 -53.69
CA GLN A 659 18.70 17.58 -54.24
C GLN A 659 19.72 18.02 -53.19
N THR A 660 19.43 19.08 -52.44
CA THR A 660 20.29 19.56 -51.35
C THR A 660 20.51 18.46 -50.31
N TRP A 661 19.46 17.79 -49.85
CA TRP A 661 19.59 16.73 -48.84
C TRP A 661 20.39 15.52 -49.34
N LYS A 662 20.27 15.15 -50.62
CA LYS A 662 21.11 14.12 -51.24
C LYS A 662 22.58 14.50 -51.22
N LEU A 663 22.90 15.71 -51.70
CA LEU A 663 24.27 16.20 -51.78
C LEU A 663 24.94 16.28 -50.40
N ILE A 664 24.20 16.69 -49.37
CA ILE A 664 24.69 16.67 -47.99
C ILE A 664 25.10 15.25 -47.58
N ASN A 665 24.23 14.26 -47.83
CA ASN A 665 24.47 12.87 -47.42
C ASN A 665 25.57 12.14 -48.22
N GLU A 666 25.99 12.66 -49.38
CA GLU A 666 27.18 12.15 -50.08
C GLU A 666 28.47 12.39 -49.29
N ILE A 667 28.49 13.41 -48.45
CA ILE A 667 29.69 13.88 -47.74
C ILE A 667 29.58 13.53 -46.26
N ARG A 668 28.45 13.85 -45.63
CA ARG A 668 28.21 13.59 -44.21
C ARG A 668 26.77 13.14 -44.01
N GLN A 669 26.56 11.99 -43.38
CA GLN A 669 25.19 11.53 -43.14
C GLN A 669 24.50 12.43 -42.13
N ILE A 670 23.40 13.06 -42.54
CA ILE A 670 22.62 13.99 -41.73
C ILE A 670 21.14 13.62 -41.85
N GLY A 671 20.50 13.50 -40.69
CA GLY A 671 19.08 13.19 -40.60
C GLY A 671 18.17 14.34 -41.03
N PRO A 672 16.85 14.10 -41.08
CA PRO A 672 15.86 15.04 -41.58
C PRO A 672 15.72 16.33 -40.76
N ALA A 673 16.28 16.43 -39.55
CA ALA A 673 16.17 17.65 -38.73
C ALA A 673 16.77 18.90 -39.40
N ILE A 674 17.97 18.80 -40.00
CA ILE A 674 18.56 19.93 -40.73
C ILE A 674 17.73 20.30 -41.96
N VAL A 675 17.09 19.31 -42.58
CA VAL A 675 16.21 19.50 -43.74
C VAL A 675 14.90 20.19 -43.32
N GLU A 676 14.39 19.90 -42.12
CA GLU A 676 13.27 20.62 -41.51
C GLU A 676 13.59 22.11 -41.36
N ASP A 677 14.80 22.43 -40.87
CA ASP A 677 15.24 23.82 -40.70
C ASP A 677 15.39 24.53 -42.06
N LEU A 678 16.00 23.87 -43.05
CA LEU A 678 16.07 24.36 -44.43
C LEU A 678 14.68 24.63 -45.01
N ALA A 679 13.75 23.68 -44.86
CA ALA A 679 12.40 23.80 -45.40
C ALA A 679 11.64 24.97 -44.75
N LYS A 680 11.72 25.14 -43.43
CA LYS A 680 11.07 26.25 -42.72
C LYS A 680 11.63 27.60 -43.15
N PHE A 681 12.95 27.74 -43.20
CA PHE A 681 13.60 29.00 -43.59
C PHE A 681 13.23 29.39 -45.04
N THR A 682 13.36 28.44 -45.97
CA THR A 682 13.10 28.69 -47.39
C THR A 682 11.60 28.82 -47.72
N GLN A 683 10.71 28.31 -46.86
CA GLN A 683 9.28 28.58 -46.99
C GLN A 683 8.94 30.05 -46.68
N GLU A 684 9.68 30.68 -45.76
CA GLU A 684 9.47 32.09 -45.39
C GLU A 684 10.14 33.06 -46.36
N ASP A 685 11.43 32.87 -46.66
CA ASP A 685 12.24 33.85 -47.43
C ASP A 685 12.57 33.38 -48.86
N GLY A 686 12.52 32.06 -49.11
CA GLY A 686 12.92 31.48 -50.40
C GLY A 686 14.43 31.50 -50.69
N ASP A 687 15.24 32.05 -49.78
CA ASP A 687 16.70 32.11 -49.91
C ASP A 687 17.37 30.80 -49.46
N PHE A 688 17.68 29.93 -50.42
CA PHE A 688 18.40 28.68 -50.19
C PHE A 688 19.85 28.90 -49.80
N THR A 689 20.49 29.95 -50.30
CA THR A 689 21.90 30.22 -50.06
C THR A 689 22.13 30.51 -48.59
N SER A 690 21.34 31.44 -48.04
CA SER A 690 21.39 31.76 -46.61
C SER A 690 21.01 30.54 -45.75
N ALA A 691 20.00 29.76 -46.14
CA ALA A 691 19.61 28.55 -45.42
C ALA A 691 20.76 27.53 -45.33
N ILE A 692 21.47 27.30 -46.44
CA ILE A 692 22.63 26.39 -46.50
C ILE A 692 23.77 26.93 -45.62
N ILE A 693 24.07 28.23 -45.70
CA ILE A 693 25.10 28.88 -44.87
C ILE A 693 24.80 28.72 -43.39
N LEU A 694 23.54 28.90 -42.98
CA LEU A 694 23.16 28.90 -41.57
C LEU A 694 23.09 27.48 -40.97
N TYR A 695 22.56 26.51 -41.70
CA TYR A 695 22.21 25.20 -41.13
C TYR A 695 23.05 24.04 -41.63
N VAL A 696 23.60 24.11 -42.85
CA VAL A 696 24.33 23.00 -43.47
C VAL A 696 25.83 23.18 -43.31
N MET A 697 26.35 24.36 -43.69
CA MET A 697 27.79 24.61 -43.69
C MET A 697 28.42 24.36 -42.30
N PRO A 698 27.86 24.81 -41.16
CA PRO A 698 28.45 24.52 -39.85
C PRO A 698 28.58 23.02 -39.54
N GLN A 699 27.73 22.17 -40.14
CA GLN A 699 27.79 20.71 -39.99
C GLN A 699 28.98 20.08 -40.72
N PHE A 700 29.71 20.83 -41.53
CA PHE A 700 30.91 20.38 -42.24
C PHE A 700 32.20 20.74 -41.52
N GLU A 701 32.13 21.26 -40.29
CA GLU A 701 33.29 21.42 -39.44
C GLU A 701 34.05 20.08 -39.27
N GLY A 702 35.36 20.14 -39.45
CA GLY A 702 36.27 18.98 -39.39
C GLY A 702 36.42 18.19 -40.69
N LEU A 703 35.70 18.54 -41.77
CA LEU A 703 35.91 17.95 -43.10
C LEU A 703 37.12 18.58 -43.81
N MET A 704 37.63 17.88 -44.83
CA MET A 704 38.76 18.38 -45.61
C MET A 704 38.31 19.48 -46.57
N ASP A 705 39.16 20.49 -46.79
CA ASP A 705 38.86 21.65 -47.66
C ASP A 705 38.28 21.25 -49.02
N HIS A 706 38.87 20.24 -49.68
CA HIS A 706 38.41 19.77 -51.00
C HIS A 706 37.00 19.17 -50.96
N GLU A 707 36.60 18.49 -49.88
CA GLU A 707 35.25 17.93 -49.73
C GLU A 707 34.22 19.05 -49.61
N ILE A 708 34.56 20.11 -48.86
CA ILE A 708 33.70 21.30 -48.69
C ILE A 708 33.57 22.05 -50.02
N ILE A 709 34.66 22.25 -50.75
CA ILE A 709 34.62 22.92 -52.06
C ILE A 709 33.84 22.09 -53.09
N ASP A 710 34.01 20.77 -53.10
CA ASP A 710 33.25 19.88 -53.98
C ASP A 710 31.75 19.92 -53.67
N PHE A 711 31.36 20.00 -52.40
CA PHE A 711 29.97 20.25 -52.01
C PHE A 711 29.43 21.53 -52.62
N ILE A 712 30.15 22.65 -52.41
CA ILE A 712 29.73 23.98 -52.85
C ILE A 712 29.57 24.02 -54.37
N ASN A 713 30.47 23.36 -55.10
CA ASN A 713 30.39 23.25 -56.55
C ASN A 713 29.12 22.52 -57.01
N LYS A 714 28.80 21.37 -56.39
CA LYS A 714 27.60 20.59 -56.73
C LYS A 714 26.31 21.30 -56.33
N VAL A 715 26.25 21.86 -55.12
CA VAL A 715 25.03 22.53 -54.63
C VAL A 715 24.78 23.86 -55.35
N GLY A 716 25.84 24.52 -55.83
CA GLY A 716 25.76 25.71 -56.67
C GLY A 716 25.17 25.48 -58.07
N GLU A 717 24.94 24.23 -58.48
CA GLU A 717 24.17 23.92 -59.69
C GLU A 717 22.65 24.04 -59.48
N ILE A 718 22.20 24.10 -58.21
CA ILE A 718 20.79 24.32 -57.87
C ILE A 718 20.43 25.78 -58.15
N LYS A 719 19.33 25.99 -58.88
CA LYS A 719 18.93 27.31 -59.40
C LYS A 719 18.77 28.39 -58.32
N GLU A 720 18.31 28.00 -57.14
CA GLU A 720 18.04 28.89 -56.01
C GLU A 720 19.30 29.23 -55.18
N VAL A 721 20.48 28.71 -55.54
CA VAL A 721 21.71 28.83 -54.75
C VAL A 721 22.74 29.73 -55.44
N ASP A 722 23.25 30.73 -54.72
CA ASP A 722 24.39 31.55 -55.11
C ASP A 722 25.69 30.89 -54.66
N ARG A 723 26.37 30.24 -55.63
CA ARG A 723 27.67 29.58 -55.41
C ARG A 723 28.74 30.54 -54.90
N GLN A 724 28.79 31.78 -55.39
CA GLN A 724 29.88 32.70 -55.05
C GLN A 724 29.81 33.09 -53.58
N GLN A 725 28.60 33.31 -53.08
CA GLN A 725 28.38 33.62 -51.67
C GLN A 725 28.75 32.44 -50.75
N LEU A 726 28.45 31.20 -51.15
CA LEU A 726 28.89 30.01 -50.42
C LEU A 726 30.41 29.85 -50.37
N ILE A 727 31.10 30.12 -51.49
CA ILE A 727 32.57 30.09 -51.56
C ILE A 727 33.17 31.14 -50.62
N THR A 728 32.68 32.38 -50.67
CA THR A 728 33.16 33.45 -49.79
C THR A 728 32.98 33.08 -48.32
N PHE A 729 31.82 32.58 -47.94
CA PHE A 729 31.60 32.09 -46.57
C PHE A 729 32.56 30.95 -46.20
N ALA A 730 32.81 30.00 -47.10
CA ALA A 730 33.68 28.88 -46.81
C ALA A 730 35.15 29.29 -46.61
N PHE A 731 35.65 30.23 -47.41
CA PHE A 731 36.98 30.81 -47.23
C PHE A 731 37.11 31.53 -45.88
N ASP A 732 36.08 32.29 -45.49
CA ASP A 732 36.10 33.03 -44.23
C ASP A 732 35.93 32.12 -43.00
N PHE A 733 34.95 31.21 -43.01
CA PHE A 733 34.56 30.39 -41.86
C PHE A 733 35.51 29.21 -41.64
N PHE A 734 35.88 28.49 -42.70
CA PHE A 734 36.77 27.33 -42.61
C PHE A 734 38.25 27.69 -42.79
N GLN A 735 38.57 28.95 -43.12
CA GLN A 735 39.93 29.42 -43.41
C GLN A 735 40.60 28.67 -44.57
N ILE A 736 39.79 28.24 -45.55
CA ILE A 736 40.27 27.58 -46.77
C ILE A 736 41.03 28.62 -47.60
N LYS A 737 42.21 28.24 -48.09
CA LYS A 737 43.03 29.13 -48.94
C LYS A 737 42.44 29.22 -50.34
N GLU A 738 42.33 30.45 -50.85
CA GLU A 738 41.93 30.76 -52.24
C GLU A 738 42.71 30.00 -53.31
#